data_AF-A0A955W4S6-F1
#
_entry.id   AF-A0A955W4S6-F1
#
_cell.length_a   1.000
_cell.length_b   1.000
_cell.length_c   1.000
_cell.angle_alpha   90.00
_cell.angle_beta   90.00
_cell.angle_gamma   90.00
#
_symmetry.space_group_name_H-M   'P 1'
#
loop_
_entity.id
_entity.type
_entity.pdbx_description
1 polymer ?
#
loop_
_entity_poly.entity_id
_entity_poly.type
_entity_poly.pdbx_seq_one_letter_code
_entity_poly.pdbx_strand_id
1 'polypeptide(L)'
;MTRRGTCGAAACTWLLLGALSTDGSVRAQPFVEVAESIGVVMRQHHLPIVDSTLTIYRETYFYSGGVAVGDYDADGDPDLFLTGFGEADALFRNDGGTFVNVASLVGLASEGRSNGARFVDVDRDGDLDLVVTTVADGAHRLYINRPGTDGTPTFTDEAPLRGLALNDGTPLSGFGIAEGDYDADGYPDLFVTEWLWEYAHCLRQHSRLLRNRGAEAPGYFEDVTHDAGVWMLDRTRAYPAAFGAVFSDMDDDGLLDLLVVSDFRTSRLFWNRGDGTFEDGTAAASVGTSDSEMGSTLGDYDGDGDLDWFVSAIYHPNEPGTGNRLYRNDGTRRFTEVAEAENVLDGGWGWGSAFADFDGDGDLDLVVASDAPDGSRYFRREAGTFVRTESTVGLGARSPGRGVALVDFDLDGDDDIVMVNNGGRPFVYRNDAPPAISLRVRALRAEGTPATGADVFVTRGALSLRAQIGTRTHYLAQSEAVAHFGLGSDSGAVDVRVRFPSGATVVREGVVPGQTLTVTEPATDVVPLPSAPDADCDGDGEVDECGADCDGNGVADSCDIARVPALDCDASGVLDACEIELGLAADCNANGRPDMCELDTEDCDGDGLIDACTVPSTECRVGIPVFQPARPSDPPTTAGCRAAPRAGGGALPAMSLWLLTAALLRARGRRARHR
;
A
#
# COMPACT_ATOMS: atom_id res chain seq x y z
N MET A 1 7.54 13.30 73.18
CA MET A 1 6.28 12.62 73.52
C MET A 1 5.16 13.65 73.57
N THR A 2 4.36 13.77 72.52
CA THR A 2 2.94 14.21 72.56
C THR A 2 2.30 14.03 71.18
N ARG A 3 1.58 12.90 71.07
CA ARG A 3 0.32 12.64 70.34
C ARG A 3 0.17 12.96 68.83
N ARG A 4 0.28 11.87 68.06
CA ARG A 4 -0.63 11.32 67.02
C ARG A 4 -1.57 12.28 66.27
N GLY A 5 -1.41 12.29 64.94
CA GLY A 5 -2.45 12.59 63.95
C GLY A 5 -2.13 11.84 62.64
N THR A 6 -3.11 11.09 62.15
CA THR A 6 -3.10 10.22 60.97
C THR A 6 -2.82 10.96 59.65
N CYS A 7 -2.06 10.36 58.73
CA CYS A 7 -1.88 10.85 57.36
C CYS A 7 -2.61 9.92 56.38
N GLY A 8 -3.65 10.45 55.74
CA GLY A 8 -4.31 9.88 54.57
C GLY A 8 -3.73 10.46 53.27
N ALA A 9 -3.97 9.76 52.18
CA ALA A 9 -3.42 9.96 50.84
C ALA A 9 -3.58 11.39 50.27
N ALA A 10 -2.54 11.87 49.58
CA ALA A 10 -2.64 12.96 48.62
C ALA A 10 -1.77 12.63 47.40
N ALA A 11 -2.40 12.67 46.23
CA ALA A 11 -1.86 12.37 44.92
C ALA A 11 -0.73 13.34 44.51
N CYS A 12 0.29 12.80 43.84
CA CYS A 12 1.27 13.59 43.11
C CYS A 12 0.71 13.90 41.72
N THR A 13 0.32 15.15 41.50
CA THR A 13 0.10 15.70 40.15
C THR A 13 1.45 16.14 39.60
N TRP A 14 1.87 15.57 38.48
CA TRP A 14 3.05 16.02 37.72
C TRP A 14 2.68 17.28 36.93
N LEU A 15 3.46 18.35 37.12
CA LEU A 15 3.36 19.60 36.37
C LEU A 15 4.19 19.47 35.07
N LEU A 16 3.50 19.57 33.93
CA LEU A 16 4.09 19.83 32.62
C LEU A 16 4.61 21.28 32.59
N LEU A 17 5.90 21.45 32.29
CA LEU A 17 6.51 22.75 31.99
C LEU A 17 6.31 23.04 30.50
N GLY A 18 5.23 23.74 30.16
CA GLY A 18 5.07 24.40 28.86
C GLY A 18 5.85 25.72 28.84
N ALA A 19 6.42 26.05 27.68
CA ALA A 19 7.09 27.33 27.46
C ALA A 19 6.07 28.49 27.58
N LEU A 20 6.27 29.36 28.56
CA LEU A 20 5.42 30.53 28.79
C LEU A 20 5.75 31.61 27.75
N SER A 21 4.75 32.01 26.97
CA SER A 21 4.78 33.26 26.20
C SER A 21 4.73 34.46 27.16
N THR A 22 5.19 35.64 26.70
CA THR A 22 5.28 36.87 27.51
C THR A 22 3.94 37.42 28.01
N ASP A 23 2.81 36.80 27.64
CA ASP A 23 1.46 37.16 28.08
C ASP A 23 0.79 36.10 28.97
N GLY A 24 1.52 35.04 29.37
CA GLY A 24 0.99 34.02 30.29
C GLY A 24 -0.14 33.15 29.71
N SER A 25 -0.50 33.31 28.43
CA SER A 25 -1.31 32.35 27.70
C SER A 25 -0.44 31.18 27.25
N VAL A 26 -0.85 29.96 27.63
CA VAL A 26 -0.39 28.73 26.97
C VAL A 26 -0.99 28.80 25.56
N ARG A 27 -0.17 28.99 24.53
CA ARG A 27 -0.65 28.80 23.15
C ARG A 27 -1.12 27.35 23.04
N ALA A 28 -2.34 27.15 22.54
CA ALA A 28 -2.80 25.82 22.16
C ALA A 28 -1.81 25.25 21.13
N GLN A 29 -1.52 23.95 21.23
CA GLN A 29 -0.76 23.25 20.21
C GLN A 29 -1.67 23.05 18.99
N PRO A 30 -1.19 23.29 17.76
CA PRO A 30 -1.98 23.10 16.55
C PRO A 30 -2.42 21.64 16.39
N PHE A 31 -1.56 20.65 16.60
CA PHE A 31 -1.97 19.25 16.51
C PHE A 31 -2.51 18.71 17.83
N VAL A 32 -3.71 18.11 17.78
CA VAL A 32 -4.38 17.50 18.93
C VAL A 32 -4.66 16.02 18.65
N GLU A 33 -4.14 15.12 19.49
CA GLU A 33 -4.41 13.67 19.36
C GLU A 33 -5.84 13.35 19.80
N VAL A 34 -6.67 12.85 18.88
CA VAL A 34 -8.12 12.69 19.04
C VAL A 34 -8.63 11.27 18.79
N ALA A 35 -7.78 10.29 18.44
CA ALA A 35 -8.21 8.98 17.93
C ALA A 35 -9.30 8.31 18.79
N GLU A 36 -9.07 8.17 20.10
CA GLU A 36 -10.05 7.55 21.01
C GLU A 36 -11.35 8.38 21.13
N SER A 37 -11.27 9.70 21.03
CA SER A 37 -12.43 10.59 21.20
C SER A 37 -13.36 10.61 19.99
N ILE A 38 -12.81 10.33 18.80
CA ILE A 38 -13.56 10.24 17.55
C ILE A 38 -13.89 8.78 17.17
N GLY A 39 -13.53 7.78 17.97
CA GLY A 39 -13.93 6.38 17.75
C GLY A 39 -12.92 5.50 17.03
N VAL A 40 -11.75 6.02 16.65
CA VAL A 40 -10.66 5.23 16.06
C VAL A 40 -9.92 4.46 17.17
N VAL A 41 -10.44 3.29 17.51
CA VAL A 41 -9.93 2.44 18.59
C VAL A 41 -9.58 1.05 18.06
N MET A 42 -8.29 0.82 17.84
CA MET A 42 -7.75 -0.51 17.59
C MET A 42 -6.32 -0.63 18.09
N ARG A 43 -5.79 -1.84 18.00
CA ARG A 43 -4.38 -2.12 18.19
C ARG A 43 -3.89 -2.97 17.03
N GLN A 44 -2.81 -2.57 16.37
CA GLN A 44 -2.32 -3.27 15.18
C GLN A 44 -2.01 -4.75 15.45
N HIS A 45 -1.47 -5.05 16.64
CA HIS A 45 -1.22 -6.41 17.12
C HIS A 45 -0.80 -6.50 18.60
N HIS A 46 -0.83 -7.72 19.16
CA HIS A 46 -0.29 -8.03 20.49
C HIS A 46 1.11 -8.68 20.44
N LEU A 47 1.99 -8.31 21.39
CA LEU A 47 3.26 -9.00 21.67
C LEU A 47 3.02 -10.12 22.71
N PRO A 48 3.52 -11.37 22.56
CA PRO A 48 4.36 -11.92 21.50
C PRO A 48 3.67 -13.09 20.75
N ILE A 49 3.55 -13.01 19.43
CA ILE A 49 3.27 -14.20 18.63
C ILE A 49 4.50 -15.13 18.79
N VAL A 50 4.36 -16.21 19.59
CA VAL A 50 5.38 -17.27 19.76
C VAL A 50 5.18 -18.34 18.68
N ASP A 51 4.76 -17.91 17.49
CA ASP A 51 4.47 -18.80 16.39
C ASP A 51 5.78 -19.20 15.72
N SER A 52 6.12 -20.48 15.85
CA SER A 52 7.26 -21.08 15.17
C SER A 52 7.15 -21.03 13.64
N THR A 53 5.97 -20.77 13.07
CA THR A 53 5.83 -20.54 11.62
C THR A 53 6.39 -19.19 11.17
N LEU A 54 6.55 -18.22 12.08
CA LEU A 54 7.14 -16.90 11.78
C LEU A 54 8.67 -16.86 11.88
N THR A 55 9.36 -17.99 12.05
CA THR A 55 10.78 -17.97 12.45
C THR A 55 11.69 -17.12 11.54
N ILE A 56 11.42 -17.08 10.22
CA ILE A 56 12.15 -16.23 9.26
C ILE A 56 11.49 -14.85 9.02
N TYR A 57 10.20 -14.70 9.29
CA TYR A 57 9.43 -13.44 9.13
C TYR A 57 9.29 -12.65 10.43
N ARG A 58 9.94 -13.11 11.50
CA ARG A 58 9.85 -12.53 12.84
C ARG A 58 10.35 -11.09 12.88
N GLU A 59 11.26 -10.73 11.98
CA GLU A 59 11.75 -9.36 11.87
C GLU A 59 10.75 -8.45 11.16
N THR A 60 10.10 -8.94 10.10
CA THR A 60 9.05 -8.24 9.33
C THR A 60 7.91 -7.75 10.22
N TYR A 61 7.59 -8.52 11.26
CA TYR A 61 6.63 -8.12 12.30
C TYR A 61 6.98 -6.79 13.00
N PHE A 62 8.26 -6.48 13.23
CA PHE A 62 8.65 -5.21 13.86
C PHE A 62 8.47 -4.01 12.92
N TYR A 63 8.21 -4.25 11.64
CA TYR A 63 8.11 -3.22 10.62
C TYR A 63 6.67 -3.00 10.16
N SER A 64 5.73 -3.81 10.65
CA SER A 64 4.33 -3.77 10.22
C SER A 64 3.50 -2.67 10.87
N GLY A 65 2.44 -2.28 10.16
CA GLY A 65 1.41 -1.35 10.57
C GLY A 65 1.10 -0.37 9.46
N GLY A 66 -0.05 -0.59 8.81
CA GLY A 66 -0.48 0.18 7.65
C GLY A 66 -1.85 0.83 7.80
N VAL A 67 -2.09 1.80 6.93
CA VAL A 67 -3.29 2.63 6.82
C VAL A 67 -3.58 2.95 5.36
N ALA A 68 -4.84 2.92 4.96
CA ALA A 68 -5.31 3.47 3.70
C ALA A 68 -6.50 4.40 3.94
N VAL A 69 -6.53 5.52 3.21
CA VAL A 69 -7.62 6.50 3.28
C VAL A 69 -8.37 6.49 1.95
N GLY A 70 -9.69 6.39 2.00
CA GLY A 70 -10.55 6.38 0.82
C GLY A 70 -12.01 6.51 1.21
N ASP A 71 -12.81 7.14 0.35
CA ASP A 71 -14.27 7.30 0.47
C ASP A 71 -14.91 6.05 -0.16
N TYR A 72 -14.97 4.94 0.60
CA TYR A 72 -15.27 3.61 0.04
C TYR A 72 -16.76 3.41 -0.25
N ASP A 73 -17.63 4.20 0.39
CA ASP A 73 -19.08 4.16 0.20
C ASP A 73 -19.65 5.40 -0.53
N ALA A 74 -18.75 6.24 -1.07
CA ALA A 74 -19.05 7.39 -1.91
C ALA A 74 -19.99 8.42 -1.27
N ASP A 75 -19.94 8.55 0.05
CA ASP A 75 -20.75 9.51 0.81
C ASP A 75 -20.10 10.90 0.93
N GLY A 76 -18.82 11.00 0.57
CA GLY A 76 -18.03 12.23 0.54
C GLY A 76 -17.14 12.45 1.76
N ASP A 77 -17.27 11.62 2.80
CA ASP A 77 -16.41 11.63 3.98
C ASP A 77 -15.27 10.60 3.80
N PRO A 78 -14.00 10.95 4.05
CA PRO A 78 -12.90 10.00 3.88
C PRO A 78 -12.86 8.98 5.02
N ASP A 79 -12.78 7.68 4.68
CA ASP A 79 -12.73 6.57 5.62
C ASP A 79 -11.30 6.06 5.85
N LEU A 80 -11.11 5.27 6.92
CA LEU A 80 -9.82 4.72 7.30
C LEU A 80 -9.83 3.20 7.33
N PHE A 81 -9.04 2.55 6.49
CA PHE A 81 -8.70 1.14 6.63
C PHE A 81 -7.36 0.99 7.35
N LEU A 82 -7.30 0.13 8.37
CA LEU A 82 -6.11 -0.13 9.18
C LEU A 82 -5.83 -1.64 9.26
N THR A 83 -4.59 -2.03 8.96
CA THR A 83 -4.22 -3.45 8.88
C THR A 83 -4.02 -4.11 10.25
N GLY A 84 -4.48 -5.35 10.41
CA GLY A 84 -4.24 -6.20 11.56
C GLY A 84 -3.10 -7.20 11.29
N PHE A 85 -2.21 -7.39 12.27
CA PHE A 85 -1.19 -8.45 12.20
C PHE A 85 -1.40 -9.48 13.31
N GLY A 86 -2.07 -10.59 13.00
CA GLY A 86 -2.55 -11.54 14.01
C GLY A 86 -3.69 -10.97 14.85
N GLU A 87 -4.33 -9.92 14.37
CA GLU A 87 -5.60 -9.34 14.80
C GLU A 87 -6.44 -9.12 13.54
N ALA A 88 -7.75 -8.88 13.69
CA ALA A 88 -8.58 -8.52 12.56
C ALA A 88 -8.19 -7.15 11.98
N ASP A 89 -8.26 -7.03 10.65
CA ASP A 89 -8.27 -5.74 9.97
C ASP A 89 -9.48 -4.89 10.42
N ALA A 90 -9.36 -3.56 10.31
CA ALA A 90 -10.42 -2.62 10.68
C ALA A 90 -10.68 -1.60 9.58
N LEU A 91 -11.96 -1.39 9.25
CA LEU A 91 -12.44 -0.34 8.38
C LEU A 91 -13.29 0.60 9.23
N PHE A 92 -12.86 1.84 9.39
CA PHE A 92 -13.55 2.87 10.13
C PHE A 92 -14.27 3.78 9.15
N ARG A 93 -15.59 3.65 9.08
CA ARG A 93 -16.43 4.58 8.32
C ARG A 93 -16.51 5.92 9.05
N ASN A 94 -16.34 7.02 8.33
CA ASN A 94 -16.42 8.37 8.85
C ASN A 94 -17.85 8.91 8.74
N ASP A 95 -18.51 9.14 9.88
CA ASP A 95 -19.84 9.73 9.97
C ASP A 95 -19.71 11.21 10.38
N GLY A 96 -19.18 12.07 9.51
CA GLY A 96 -19.03 13.51 9.76
C GLY A 96 -18.03 13.88 10.87
N GLY A 97 -16.84 13.28 10.84
CA GLY A 97 -15.74 13.51 11.79
C GLY A 97 -15.73 12.55 12.98
N THR A 98 -16.62 11.54 12.99
CA THR A 98 -16.64 10.47 13.99
C THR A 98 -16.66 9.11 13.32
N PHE A 99 -15.88 8.17 13.83
CA PHE A 99 -15.58 6.92 13.16
C PHE A 99 -16.26 5.73 13.83
N VAL A 100 -16.78 4.82 12.99
CA VAL A 100 -17.36 3.54 13.41
C VAL A 100 -16.67 2.41 12.68
N ASN A 101 -16.16 1.42 13.42
CA ASN A 101 -15.58 0.23 12.79
C ASN A 101 -16.68 -0.67 12.20
N VAL A 102 -16.68 -0.80 10.88
CA VAL A 102 -17.65 -1.56 10.07
C VAL A 102 -17.02 -2.76 9.36
N ALA A 103 -15.75 -3.09 9.61
CA ALA A 103 -15.04 -4.18 8.91
C ALA A 103 -15.83 -5.50 8.87
N SER A 104 -16.44 -5.92 9.98
CA SER A 104 -17.20 -7.17 10.02
C SER A 104 -18.51 -7.10 9.25
N LEU A 105 -19.09 -5.91 9.09
CA LEU A 105 -20.33 -5.70 8.35
C LEU A 105 -20.10 -5.86 6.85
N VAL A 106 -18.96 -5.37 6.35
CA VAL A 106 -18.68 -5.29 4.92
C VAL A 106 -17.76 -6.41 4.41
N GLY A 107 -17.37 -7.38 5.24
CA GLY A 107 -16.54 -8.51 4.82
C GLY A 107 -15.02 -8.34 4.95
N LEU A 108 -14.57 -7.27 5.61
CA LEU A 108 -13.15 -6.92 5.77
C LEU A 108 -12.54 -7.28 7.13
N ALA A 109 -13.31 -7.85 8.08
CA ALA A 109 -12.77 -8.28 9.37
C ALA A 109 -11.99 -9.61 9.28
N SER A 110 -11.05 -9.70 8.34
CA SER A 110 -10.18 -10.84 8.14
C SER A 110 -9.14 -10.89 9.27
N GLU A 111 -9.04 -12.03 9.96
CA GLU A 111 -7.91 -12.29 10.86
C GLU A 111 -6.73 -12.77 10.01
N GLY A 112 -5.76 -11.87 9.79
CA GLY A 112 -4.68 -12.10 8.84
C GLY A 112 -3.32 -11.61 9.32
N ARG A 113 -2.35 -11.68 8.41
CA ARG A 113 -1.03 -11.04 8.55
C ARG A 113 -0.92 -9.88 7.57
N SER A 114 -1.97 -9.07 7.53
CA SER A 114 -2.11 -7.88 6.69
C SER A 114 -1.04 -6.86 7.07
N ASN A 115 -0.54 -6.11 6.08
CA ASN A 115 0.55 -5.17 6.29
C ASN A 115 0.32 -3.82 5.61
N GLY A 116 0.57 -3.70 4.31
CA GLY A 116 0.23 -2.50 3.53
C GLY A 116 -1.16 -2.63 2.94
N ALA A 117 -1.86 -1.51 2.77
CA ALA A 117 -3.17 -1.45 2.16
C ALA A 117 -3.27 -0.24 1.24
N ARG A 118 -4.13 -0.33 0.21
CA ARG A 118 -4.40 0.75 -0.72
C ARG A 118 -5.83 0.62 -1.27
N PHE A 119 -6.62 1.68 -1.18
CA PHE A 119 -7.84 1.83 -1.95
C PHE A 119 -7.53 2.24 -3.39
N VAL A 120 -8.14 1.55 -4.34
CA VAL A 120 -7.96 1.76 -5.79
C VAL A 120 -9.14 1.13 -6.52
N ASP A 121 -9.68 1.80 -7.53
CA ASP A 121 -10.70 1.25 -8.43
C ASP A 121 -10.01 0.44 -9.54
N VAL A 122 -9.85 -0.88 -9.35
CA VAL A 122 -8.98 -1.69 -10.22
C VAL A 122 -9.67 -2.12 -11.51
N ASP A 123 -11.00 -2.24 -11.51
CA ASP A 123 -11.78 -2.67 -12.67
C ASP A 123 -12.62 -1.55 -13.31
N ARG A 124 -12.47 -0.31 -12.84
CA ARG A 124 -13.07 0.91 -13.42
C ARG A 124 -14.58 0.90 -13.40
N ASP A 125 -15.15 0.31 -12.34
CA ASP A 125 -16.60 0.26 -12.14
C ASP A 125 -17.15 1.46 -11.36
N GLY A 126 -16.26 2.29 -10.80
CA GLY A 126 -16.61 3.51 -10.07
C GLY A 126 -16.59 3.36 -8.55
N ASP A 127 -16.38 2.15 -8.03
CA ASP A 127 -16.25 1.87 -6.60
C ASP A 127 -14.78 1.66 -6.23
N LEU A 128 -14.38 2.07 -5.01
CA LEU A 128 -13.01 1.84 -4.54
C LEU A 128 -12.87 0.40 -4.02
N ASP A 129 -12.02 -0.40 -4.69
CA ASP A 129 -11.56 -1.70 -4.19
C ASP A 129 -10.42 -1.54 -3.18
N LEU A 130 -10.03 -2.64 -2.52
CA LEU A 130 -8.98 -2.63 -1.53
C LEU A 130 -7.93 -3.72 -1.78
N VAL A 131 -6.70 -3.30 -2.05
CA VAL A 131 -5.54 -4.18 -2.15
C VAL A 131 -4.82 -4.24 -0.81
N VAL A 132 -4.51 -5.45 -0.32
CA VAL A 132 -3.79 -5.65 0.94
C VAL A 132 -2.61 -6.58 0.74
N THR A 133 -1.41 -6.11 1.04
CA THR A 133 -0.22 -6.95 1.12
C THR A 133 -0.15 -7.69 2.44
N THR A 134 0.49 -8.85 2.42
CA THR A 134 0.53 -9.78 3.54
C THR A 134 1.96 -10.21 3.82
N VAL A 135 2.20 -10.60 5.07
CA VAL A 135 3.51 -11.05 5.55
C VAL A 135 3.38 -12.45 6.11
N ALA A 136 4.29 -13.34 5.72
CA ALA A 136 4.26 -14.75 6.10
C ALA A 136 2.93 -15.44 5.78
N ASP A 137 2.21 -14.97 4.77
CA ASP A 137 0.97 -15.55 4.25
C ASP A 137 1.19 -16.00 2.80
N GLY A 138 0.44 -17.00 2.34
CA GLY A 138 0.61 -17.58 0.99
C GLY A 138 0.04 -16.71 -0.13
N ALA A 139 -0.69 -15.65 0.18
CA ALA A 139 -1.27 -14.77 -0.82
C ALA A 139 -1.43 -13.34 -0.29
N HIS A 140 -1.36 -12.34 -1.17
CA HIS A 140 -1.95 -11.02 -0.95
C HIS A 140 -3.48 -11.08 -1.05
N ARG A 141 -4.17 -9.97 -0.83
CA ARG A 141 -5.64 -9.86 -0.94
C ARG A 141 -6.02 -8.74 -1.90
N LEU A 142 -7.11 -8.96 -2.62
CA LEU A 142 -7.74 -7.99 -3.51
C LEU A 142 -9.23 -8.09 -3.23
N TYR A 143 -9.72 -7.16 -2.43
CA TYR A 143 -11.12 -7.09 -2.05
C TYR A 143 -11.88 -6.24 -3.06
N ILE A 144 -12.70 -6.86 -3.89
CA ILE A 144 -13.55 -6.16 -4.85
C ILE A 144 -14.79 -5.63 -4.12
N ASN A 145 -15.02 -4.34 -4.26
CA ASN A 145 -16.15 -3.64 -3.66
C ASN A 145 -17.37 -3.77 -4.57
N ARG A 146 -18.51 -4.19 -4.02
CA ARG A 146 -19.76 -4.29 -4.77
C ARG A 146 -20.93 -3.80 -3.94
N PRO A 147 -21.95 -3.21 -4.58
CA PRO A 147 -23.17 -2.82 -3.89
C PRO A 147 -23.85 -4.04 -3.28
N GLY A 148 -24.03 -4.03 -1.96
CA GLY A 148 -24.79 -5.06 -1.25
C GLY A 148 -26.29 -4.97 -1.54
N THR A 149 -27.02 -6.02 -1.18
CA THR A 149 -28.48 -6.11 -1.45
C THR A 149 -29.32 -5.00 -0.81
N ASP A 150 -28.80 -4.35 0.24
CA ASP A 150 -29.45 -3.22 0.94
C ASP A 150 -28.82 -1.86 0.60
N GLY A 151 -27.89 -1.83 -0.37
CA GLY A 151 -27.13 -0.66 -0.78
C GLY A 151 -25.86 -0.41 0.04
N THR A 152 -25.60 -1.17 1.11
CA THR A 152 -24.32 -1.09 1.83
C THR A 152 -23.23 -1.79 1.00
N PRO A 153 -22.08 -1.15 0.74
CA PRO A 153 -21.00 -1.81 0.00
C PRO A 153 -20.46 -3.05 0.72
N THR A 154 -20.05 -4.04 -0.05
CA THR A 154 -19.51 -5.32 0.44
C THR A 154 -18.25 -5.69 -0.31
N PHE A 155 -17.28 -6.25 0.41
CA PHE A 155 -15.97 -6.61 -0.11
C PHE A 155 -15.81 -8.12 -0.20
N THR A 156 -15.32 -8.60 -1.35
CA THR A 156 -15.00 -10.02 -1.58
C THR A 156 -13.56 -10.18 -2.04
N ASP A 157 -12.79 -11.04 -1.38
CA ASP A 157 -11.41 -11.33 -1.80
C ASP A 157 -11.38 -12.17 -3.08
N GLU A 158 -10.86 -11.59 -4.15
CA GLU A 158 -10.72 -12.18 -5.49
C GLU A 158 -9.27 -12.23 -5.96
N ALA A 159 -8.29 -12.02 -5.07
CA ALA A 159 -6.88 -12.01 -5.45
C ALA A 159 -6.42 -13.24 -6.25
N PRO A 160 -6.82 -14.48 -5.92
CA PRO A 160 -6.42 -15.65 -6.72
C PRO A 160 -7.01 -15.63 -8.12
N LEU A 161 -8.29 -15.27 -8.25
CA LEU A 161 -9.01 -15.21 -9.52
C LEU A 161 -8.41 -14.14 -10.45
N ARG A 162 -8.06 -12.99 -9.88
CA ARG A 162 -7.59 -11.81 -10.60
C ARG A 162 -6.07 -11.71 -10.73
N GLY A 163 -5.33 -12.76 -10.38
CA GLY A 163 -3.86 -12.81 -10.57
C GLY A 163 -3.03 -11.99 -9.57
N LEU A 164 -3.65 -11.34 -8.56
CA LEU A 164 -2.97 -10.52 -7.56
C LEU A 164 -2.42 -11.32 -6.37
N ALA A 165 -2.91 -12.55 -6.15
CA ALA A 165 -2.56 -13.34 -4.96
C ALA A 165 -1.06 -13.65 -4.86
N LEU A 166 -0.37 -13.84 -5.98
CA LEU A 166 1.05 -14.26 -6.03
C LEU A 166 1.36 -15.56 -5.26
N ASN A 167 0.38 -16.47 -5.18
CA ASN A 167 0.48 -17.72 -4.43
C ASN A 167 1.32 -18.77 -5.18
N ASP A 168 2.65 -18.66 -5.08
CA ASP A 168 3.61 -19.61 -5.66
C ASP A 168 3.96 -20.78 -4.71
N GLY A 169 3.17 -20.94 -3.65
CA GLY A 169 3.42 -21.90 -2.58
C GLY A 169 4.50 -21.47 -1.58
N THR A 170 4.99 -20.23 -1.65
CA THR A 170 5.87 -19.64 -0.64
C THR A 170 5.21 -18.47 0.08
N PRO A 171 5.46 -18.28 1.39
CA PRO A 171 4.89 -17.15 2.09
C PRO A 171 5.52 -15.83 1.63
N LEU A 172 4.69 -14.82 1.43
CA LEU A 172 5.05 -13.48 0.95
C LEU A 172 5.62 -12.62 2.08
N SER A 173 6.35 -11.57 1.75
CA SER A 173 6.82 -10.57 2.72
C SER A 173 6.49 -9.15 2.24
N GLY A 174 5.20 -8.92 1.99
CA GLY A 174 4.67 -7.71 1.36
C GLY A 174 4.69 -6.45 2.23
N PHE A 175 4.95 -5.31 1.60
CA PHE A 175 4.97 -3.98 2.21
C PHE A 175 4.15 -2.96 1.41
N GLY A 176 4.79 -1.92 0.86
CA GLY A 176 4.13 -0.86 0.13
C GLY A 176 3.51 -1.34 -1.18
N ILE A 177 2.42 -0.66 -1.55
CA ILE A 177 1.69 -0.80 -2.80
C ILE A 177 1.76 0.57 -3.48
N ALA A 178 2.32 0.62 -4.69
CA ALA A 178 2.23 1.76 -5.58
C ALA A 178 1.18 1.51 -6.64
N GLU A 179 0.43 2.54 -7.00
CA GLU A 179 -0.60 2.53 -8.03
C GLU A 179 -0.24 3.57 -9.07
N GLY A 180 -0.37 3.20 -10.34
CA GLY A 180 -0.15 4.09 -11.48
C GLY A 180 -0.45 3.37 -12.79
N ASP A 181 -1.04 4.09 -13.73
CA ASP A 181 -1.27 3.64 -15.11
C ASP A 181 0.03 3.90 -15.89
N TYR A 182 0.97 2.94 -15.87
CA TYR A 182 2.33 3.17 -16.37
C TYR A 182 2.44 2.98 -17.89
N ASP A 183 1.52 2.24 -18.50
CA ASP A 183 1.49 2.02 -19.94
C ASP A 183 0.40 2.84 -20.68
N ALA A 184 -0.31 3.70 -19.94
CA ALA A 184 -1.32 4.62 -20.43
C ALA A 184 -2.50 3.92 -21.14
N ASP A 185 -2.85 2.72 -20.68
CA ASP A 185 -3.99 1.95 -21.18
C ASP A 185 -5.32 2.39 -20.57
N GLY A 186 -5.27 3.26 -19.55
CA GLY A 186 -6.43 3.80 -18.88
C GLY A 186 -6.90 2.94 -17.71
N TYR A 187 -6.13 1.99 -17.21
CA TYR A 187 -6.39 1.17 -16.02
C TYR A 187 -5.21 1.24 -15.03
N PRO A 188 -5.43 1.20 -13.71
CA PRO A 188 -4.34 1.31 -12.76
C PRO A 188 -3.56 -0.01 -12.67
N ASP A 189 -2.24 0.08 -12.82
CA ASP A 189 -1.31 -1.00 -12.51
C ASP A 189 -0.79 -0.88 -11.08
N LEU A 190 -0.22 -1.97 -10.58
CA LEU A 190 0.26 -2.05 -9.20
C LEU A 190 1.72 -2.49 -9.13
N PHE A 191 2.51 -1.81 -8.31
CA PHE A 191 3.81 -2.30 -7.88
C PHE A 191 3.78 -2.65 -6.39
N VAL A 192 3.91 -3.93 -6.08
CA VAL A 192 4.00 -4.43 -4.69
C VAL A 192 5.46 -4.64 -4.31
N THR A 193 5.83 -4.20 -3.11
CA THR A 193 7.20 -4.31 -2.59
C THR A 193 7.33 -5.43 -1.56
N GLU A 194 8.52 -6.01 -1.47
CA GLU A 194 8.82 -7.05 -0.48
C GLU A 194 10.20 -6.88 0.17
N TRP A 195 10.25 -7.16 1.47
CA TRP A 195 11.48 -7.12 2.28
C TRP A 195 11.63 -8.38 3.13
N LEU A 196 12.78 -9.07 3.03
CA LEU A 196 13.09 -10.25 3.85
C LEU A 196 14.61 -10.44 4.03
N TRP A 197 15.05 -10.77 5.26
CA TRP A 197 16.47 -10.95 5.63
C TRP A 197 17.05 -12.36 5.30
N GLU A 198 18.36 -12.39 5.07
CA GLU A 198 19.29 -13.33 4.39
C GLU A 198 19.32 -14.85 4.78
N TYR A 199 18.21 -15.52 5.10
CA TYR A 199 18.25 -16.99 5.38
C TYR A 199 17.30 -17.90 4.56
N ALA A 200 16.58 -17.38 3.56
CA ALA A 200 15.84 -18.21 2.60
C ALA A 200 16.64 -18.34 1.29
N HIS A 201 17.26 -19.50 1.07
CA HIS A 201 18.16 -19.76 -0.06
C HIS A 201 17.44 -19.89 -1.42
N CYS A 202 18.11 -19.34 -2.45
CA CYS A 202 17.92 -19.50 -3.90
C CYS A 202 16.73 -18.75 -4.55
N LEU A 203 17.02 -17.52 -5.00
CA LEU A 203 16.40 -16.85 -6.16
C LEU A 203 14.87 -16.68 -6.14
N ARG A 204 14.28 -16.27 -5.02
CA ARG A 204 12.87 -15.86 -4.98
C ARG A 204 12.78 -14.47 -4.37
N GLN A 205 12.56 -13.48 -5.23
CA GLN A 205 12.22 -12.12 -4.85
C GLN A 205 10.84 -11.84 -5.43
N HIS A 206 9.93 -11.22 -4.67
CA HIS A 206 8.52 -11.01 -5.04
C HIS A 206 8.08 -9.54 -5.03
N SER A 207 9.00 -8.57 -5.13
CA SER A 207 8.55 -7.24 -5.60
C SER A 207 8.09 -7.39 -7.04
N ARG A 208 6.87 -6.95 -7.32
CA ARG A 208 6.19 -7.23 -8.59
C ARG A 208 5.56 -6.00 -9.19
N LEU A 209 5.78 -5.84 -10.50
CA LEU A 209 4.92 -5.04 -11.34
C LEU A 209 3.81 -5.92 -11.88
N LEU A 210 2.59 -5.63 -11.46
CA LEU A 210 1.37 -6.28 -11.86
C LEU A 210 0.65 -5.36 -12.85
N ARG A 211 0.73 -5.70 -14.14
CA ARG A 211 0.02 -4.96 -15.18
C ARG A 211 -1.45 -5.36 -15.14
N ASN A 212 -2.34 -4.38 -15.10
CA ASN A 212 -3.75 -4.59 -15.34
C ASN A 212 -3.96 -5.05 -16.79
N ARG A 213 -4.91 -5.92 -17.05
CA ARG A 213 -5.19 -6.39 -18.42
C ARG A 213 -6.10 -5.42 -19.19
N GLY A 214 -6.32 -4.24 -18.62
CA GLY A 214 -7.02 -3.14 -19.25
C GLY A 214 -8.48 -3.50 -19.56
N ALA A 215 -9.01 -2.89 -20.63
CA ALA A 215 -10.39 -3.09 -21.05
C ALA A 215 -10.73 -4.52 -21.47
N GLU A 216 -9.73 -5.36 -21.78
CA GLU A 216 -9.95 -6.77 -22.14
C GLU A 216 -10.32 -7.62 -20.93
N ALA A 217 -9.79 -7.30 -19.75
CA ALA A 217 -10.12 -7.95 -18.49
C ALA A 217 -9.84 -7.00 -17.30
N PRO A 218 -10.73 -6.02 -17.06
CA PRO A 218 -10.53 -5.01 -16.02
C PRO A 218 -10.28 -5.59 -14.64
N GLY A 219 -9.23 -5.12 -13.96
CA GLY A 219 -8.85 -5.56 -12.62
C GLY A 219 -8.30 -6.99 -12.55
N TYR A 220 -7.96 -7.60 -13.70
CA TYR A 220 -7.15 -8.82 -13.76
C TYR A 220 -5.71 -8.44 -14.03
N PHE A 221 -4.79 -9.09 -13.31
CA PHE A 221 -3.39 -8.72 -13.30
C PHE A 221 -2.49 -9.81 -13.88
N GLU A 222 -1.42 -9.38 -14.54
CA GLU A 222 -0.29 -10.22 -14.93
C GLU A 222 1.03 -9.69 -14.38
N ASP A 223 1.91 -10.60 -13.95
CA ASP A 223 3.26 -10.26 -13.50
C ASP A 223 4.18 -9.99 -14.70
N VAL A 224 4.48 -8.72 -14.94
CA VAL A 224 5.37 -8.26 -16.02
C VAL A 224 6.75 -7.83 -15.52
N THR A 225 7.08 -8.12 -14.26
CA THR A 225 8.27 -7.56 -13.57
C THR A 225 9.57 -7.75 -14.36
N HIS A 226 9.77 -8.93 -14.96
CA HIS A 226 10.96 -9.22 -15.75
C HIS A 226 10.93 -8.53 -17.11
N ASP A 227 9.80 -8.61 -17.79
CA ASP A 227 9.63 -8.12 -19.17
C ASP A 227 9.64 -6.59 -19.22
N ALA A 228 9.07 -5.93 -18.21
CA ALA A 228 9.14 -4.48 -18.02
C ALA A 228 10.52 -4.00 -17.54
N GLY A 229 11.42 -4.90 -17.11
CA GLY A 229 12.79 -4.55 -16.74
C GLY A 229 12.97 -3.94 -15.34
N VAL A 230 11.97 -4.05 -14.46
CA VAL A 230 11.97 -3.49 -13.09
C VAL A 230 12.36 -4.51 -12.01
N TRP A 231 12.99 -5.60 -12.43
CA TRP A 231 13.40 -6.67 -11.55
C TRP A 231 14.51 -6.24 -10.57
N MET A 232 14.23 -6.30 -9.27
CA MET A 232 15.09 -5.75 -8.21
C MET A 232 16.33 -6.62 -7.84
N LEU A 233 16.52 -7.83 -8.39
CA LEU A 233 17.78 -8.56 -8.15
C LEU A 233 18.93 -7.94 -8.95
N ASP A 234 19.90 -7.39 -8.23
CA ASP A 234 21.24 -7.19 -8.74
C ASP A 234 22.00 -8.53 -8.74
N ARG A 235 22.61 -8.93 -9.86
CA ARG A 235 23.50 -10.11 -9.93
C ARG A 235 24.70 -10.03 -8.97
N THR A 236 24.97 -8.86 -8.38
CA THR A 236 26.05 -8.61 -7.42
C THR A 236 25.62 -8.54 -5.95
N ARG A 237 24.32 -8.45 -5.64
CA ARG A 237 23.77 -8.44 -4.25
C ARG A 237 22.54 -9.36 -4.14
N ALA A 238 22.50 -10.21 -3.14
CA ALA A 238 21.74 -11.45 -3.21
C ALA A 238 20.28 -11.45 -2.69
N TYR A 239 19.64 -10.31 -2.32
CA TYR A 239 18.31 -10.34 -1.65
C TYR A 239 17.48 -9.03 -1.68
N PRO A 240 16.13 -9.14 -1.52
CA PRO A 240 15.17 -8.08 -1.30
C PRO A 240 15.53 -7.00 -0.37
N ALA A 241 15.23 -5.73 -0.62
CA ALA A 241 15.02 -4.91 0.55
C ALA A 241 14.02 -3.79 0.32
N ALA A 242 13.01 -4.00 -0.54
CA ALA A 242 12.08 -2.95 -0.90
C ALA A 242 10.98 -2.79 0.14
N PHE A 243 10.77 -1.56 0.58
CA PHE A 243 9.76 -1.21 1.58
C PHE A 243 8.61 -0.37 1.01
N GLY A 244 8.94 0.55 0.10
CA GLY A 244 7.99 1.48 -0.50
C GLY A 244 8.31 1.74 -1.96
N ALA A 245 7.27 2.07 -2.71
CA ALA A 245 7.39 2.49 -4.09
C ALA A 245 6.34 3.57 -4.40
N VAL A 246 6.59 4.33 -5.46
CA VAL A 246 5.67 5.34 -6.00
C VAL A 246 5.81 5.43 -7.51
N PHE A 247 4.68 5.58 -8.19
CA PHE A 247 4.64 6.00 -9.59
C PHE A 247 4.48 7.52 -9.67
N SER A 248 5.30 8.17 -10.48
CA SER A 248 5.24 9.61 -10.70
C SER A 248 5.99 9.99 -11.97
N ASP A 249 5.47 10.94 -12.74
CA ASP A 249 6.18 11.57 -13.86
C ASP A 249 7.25 12.53 -13.32
N MET A 250 8.49 12.04 -13.17
CA MET A 250 9.58 12.79 -12.51
C MET A 250 10.37 13.67 -13.48
N ASP A 251 10.10 13.55 -14.77
CA ASP A 251 10.78 14.33 -15.81
C ASP A 251 9.85 15.07 -16.78
N ASP A 252 8.56 15.11 -16.44
CA ASP A 252 7.50 15.84 -17.10
C ASP A 252 7.30 15.47 -18.58
N ASP A 253 7.60 14.22 -18.94
CA ASP A 253 7.38 13.67 -20.29
C ASP A 253 5.97 13.08 -20.49
N GLY A 254 5.17 13.03 -19.43
CA GLY A 254 3.80 12.52 -19.42
C GLY A 254 3.69 11.02 -19.15
N LEU A 255 4.79 10.33 -18.86
CA LEU A 255 4.81 8.92 -18.50
C LEU A 255 5.15 8.76 -17.02
N LEU A 256 4.48 7.84 -16.33
CA LEU A 256 4.78 7.58 -14.92
C LEU A 256 6.07 6.76 -14.79
N ASP A 257 7.07 7.31 -14.10
CA ASP A 257 8.29 6.61 -13.68
C ASP A 257 8.06 5.85 -12.39
N LEU A 258 8.92 4.86 -12.09
CA LEU A 258 8.82 4.06 -10.87
C LEU A 258 10.01 4.33 -9.95
N LEU A 259 9.71 4.81 -8.74
CA LEU A 259 10.68 5.04 -7.68
C LEU A 259 10.49 3.97 -6.60
N VAL A 260 11.57 3.31 -6.17
CA VAL A 260 11.54 2.25 -5.16
C VAL A 260 12.59 2.54 -4.10
N VAL A 261 12.16 2.60 -2.83
CA VAL A 261 13.07 2.76 -1.68
C VAL A 261 13.37 1.41 -1.06
N SER A 262 14.63 1.19 -0.68
CA SER A 262 15.10 -0.08 -0.16
C SER A 262 16.32 0.04 0.75
N ASP A 263 16.53 -0.94 1.63
CA ASP A 263 17.80 -1.04 2.36
C ASP A 263 18.99 -1.37 1.43
N PHE A 264 20.18 -1.26 2.00
CA PHE A 264 21.44 -1.76 1.46
C PHE A 264 21.77 -1.20 0.07
N ARG A 265 21.46 0.08 -0.18
CA ARG A 265 21.70 0.76 -1.48
C ARG A 265 21.05 0.03 -2.65
N THR A 266 19.90 -0.61 -2.43
CA THR A 266 19.14 -1.26 -3.50
C THR A 266 17.95 -0.45 -3.98
N SER A 267 17.76 0.77 -3.49
CA SER A 267 16.77 1.70 -4.04
C SER A 267 17.02 1.95 -5.51
N ARG A 268 15.93 2.19 -6.25
CA ARG A 268 15.95 2.36 -7.70
C ARG A 268 15.05 3.51 -8.14
N LEU A 269 15.45 4.13 -9.23
CA LEU A 269 14.62 5.00 -10.05
C LEU A 269 14.63 4.43 -11.46
N PHE A 270 13.44 4.07 -11.94
CA PHE A 270 13.22 3.47 -13.24
C PHE A 270 12.50 4.47 -14.13
N TRP A 271 13.17 4.93 -15.19
CA TRP A 271 12.58 5.81 -16.19
C TRP A 271 11.68 5.01 -17.12
N ASN A 272 10.46 5.46 -17.31
CA ASN A 272 9.53 4.84 -18.26
C ASN A 272 9.96 5.15 -19.70
N ARG A 273 9.90 4.15 -20.59
CA ARG A 273 10.25 4.32 -22.01
C ARG A 273 9.04 4.55 -22.91
N GLY A 274 7.83 4.39 -22.39
CA GLY A 274 6.58 4.50 -23.15
C GLY A 274 6.31 3.31 -24.08
N ASP A 275 7.03 2.20 -23.90
CA ASP A 275 6.85 0.95 -24.64
C ASP A 275 6.49 -0.24 -23.73
N GLY A 276 6.01 0.05 -22.51
CA GLY A 276 5.74 -0.93 -21.46
C GLY A 276 6.99 -1.39 -20.72
N THR A 277 8.17 -0.81 -21.00
CA THR A 277 9.42 -1.13 -20.33
C THR A 277 10.06 0.07 -19.64
N PHE A 278 10.97 -0.22 -18.71
CA PHE A 278 11.71 0.76 -17.96
C PHE A 278 13.23 0.70 -18.19
N GLU A 279 13.89 1.81 -17.90
CA GLU A 279 15.34 1.93 -17.80
C GLU A 279 15.76 2.22 -16.36
N ASP A 280 16.72 1.46 -15.81
CA ASP A 280 17.34 1.81 -14.53
C ASP A 280 18.15 3.11 -14.65
N GLY A 281 17.56 4.19 -14.18
CA GLY A 281 18.09 5.55 -14.17
C GLY A 281 18.91 5.89 -12.92
N THR A 282 18.93 5.01 -11.91
CA THR A 282 19.41 5.30 -10.55
C THR A 282 20.77 6.00 -10.52
N ALA A 283 21.77 5.42 -11.20
CA ALA A 283 23.13 5.95 -11.21
C ALA A 283 23.26 7.22 -12.05
N ALA A 284 22.51 7.33 -13.15
CA ALA A 284 22.53 8.50 -14.03
C ALA A 284 21.88 9.71 -13.34
N ALA A 285 20.79 9.47 -12.60
CA ALA A 285 20.03 10.45 -11.85
C ALA A 285 20.73 10.90 -10.54
N SER A 286 21.76 10.18 -10.10
CA SER A 286 22.52 10.45 -8.85
C SER A 286 21.73 10.18 -7.57
N VAL A 287 20.86 9.16 -7.58
CA VAL A 287 20.03 8.72 -6.45
C VAL A 287 20.45 7.33 -5.94
N GLY A 288 19.75 6.80 -4.93
CA GLY A 288 19.99 5.44 -4.39
C GLY A 288 21.31 5.30 -3.62
N THR A 289 21.73 6.36 -2.94
CA THR A 289 23.06 6.43 -2.31
C THR A 289 23.08 6.03 -0.83
N SER A 290 21.93 5.88 -0.17
CA SER A 290 21.84 5.53 1.26
C SER A 290 21.74 4.03 1.52
N ASP A 291 22.07 3.61 2.75
CA ASP A 291 22.15 2.20 3.17
C ASP A 291 20.89 1.66 3.86
N SER A 292 19.95 2.51 4.28
CA SER A 292 18.76 2.07 5.01
C SER A 292 17.59 2.97 4.70
N GLU A 293 17.01 2.85 3.50
CA GLU A 293 15.89 3.67 3.04
C GLU A 293 14.57 2.89 3.21
N MET A 294 13.58 3.51 3.86
CA MET A 294 12.33 2.81 4.24
C MET A 294 11.10 3.41 3.56
N GLY A 295 10.84 4.70 3.77
CA GLY A 295 9.69 5.41 3.19
C GLY A 295 10.12 6.58 2.32
N SER A 296 9.16 7.13 1.59
CA SER A 296 9.37 8.33 0.77
C SER A 296 8.13 9.19 0.69
N THR A 297 8.28 10.40 0.17
CA THR A 297 7.19 11.30 -0.23
C THR A 297 7.68 12.22 -1.34
N LEU A 298 6.79 12.61 -2.24
CA LEU A 298 7.06 13.55 -3.31
C LEU A 298 6.39 14.90 -3.04
N GLY A 299 7.06 15.98 -3.43
CA GLY A 299 6.51 17.34 -3.35
C GLY A 299 7.48 18.38 -3.89
N ASP A 300 6.95 19.42 -4.52
CA ASP A 300 7.70 20.61 -4.94
C ASP A 300 7.96 21.49 -3.70
N TYR A 301 8.97 21.14 -2.89
CA TYR A 301 9.18 21.79 -1.59
C TYR A 301 9.89 23.13 -1.71
N ASP A 302 10.56 23.40 -2.84
CA ASP A 302 11.26 24.66 -3.08
C ASP A 302 10.57 25.61 -4.06
N GLY A 303 9.46 25.17 -4.66
CA GLY A 303 8.56 25.99 -5.48
C GLY A 303 9.11 26.28 -6.87
N ASP A 304 10.00 25.42 -7.38
CA ASP A 304 10.57 25.57 -8.72
C ASP A 304 9.73 24.90 -9.83
N GLY A 305 8.72 24.11 -9.43
CA GLY A 305 7.75 23.46 -10.30
C GLY A 305 8.04 21.99 -10.58
N ASP A 306 9.21 21.49 -10.20
CA ASP A 306 9.59 20.08 -10.33
C ASP A 306 9.27 19.34 -9.02
N LEU A 307 8.83 18.08 -9.11
CA LEU A 307 8.64 17.27 -7.89
C LEU A 307 9.99 16.81 -7.34
N ASP A 308 10.21 17.03 -6.06
CA ASP A 308 11.39 16.55 -5.33
C ASP A 308 11.08 15.27 -4.57
N TRP A 309 12.13 14.50 -4.24
CA TRP A 309 12.00 13.20 -3.60
C TRP A 309 12.66 13.15 -2.23
N PHE A 310 11.84 13.12 -1.18
CA PHE A 310 12.30 12.84 0.17
C PHE A 310 12.29 11.33 0.44
N VAL A 311 13.34 10.84 1.10
CA VAL A 311 13.50 9.43 1.49
C VAL A 311 13.91 9.35 2.96
N SER A 312 13.12 8.65 3.76
CA SER A 312 13.41 8.42 5.17
C SER A 312 14.46 7.31 5.34
N ALA A 313 15.31 7.48 6.36
CA ALA A 313 16.36 6.51 6.64
C ALA A 313 16.79 6.48 8.10
N ILE A 314 17.63 5.50 8.46
CA ILE A 314 18.20 5.39 9.79
C ILE A 314 19.30 6.44 9.97
N TYR A 315 19.15 7.30 10.97
CA TYR A 315 20.15 8.30 11.35
C TYR A 315 21.02 7.84 12.51
N HIS A 316 22.34 7.93 12.33
CA HIS A 316 23.34 7.73 13.36
C HIS A 316 24.26 8.96 13.43
N PRO A 317 24.18 9.79 14.49
CA PRO A 317 24.81 11.11 14.54
C PRO A 317 26.35 11.13 14.49
N ASN A 318 26.99 9.96 14.49
CA ASN A 318 28.46 9.83 14.39
C ASN A 318 28.90 8.90 13.24
N GLU A 319 27.98 8.55 12.34
CA GLU A 319 28.25 7.65 11.20
C GLU A 319 27.92 8.39 9.90
N PRO A 320 28.94 8.76 9.10
CA PRO A 320 28.72 9.45 7.83
C PRO A 320 27.87 8.61 6.88
N GLY A 321 27.02 9.29 6.11
CA GLY A 321 26.17 8.66 5.10
C GLY A 321 24.88 8.05 5.64
N THR A 322 24.62 8.16 6.94
CA THR A 322 23.33 7.80 7.58
C THR A 322 22.39 9.01 7.64
N GLY A 323 21.10 8.75 7.86
CA GLY A 323 20.04 9.76 7.88
C GLY A 323 19.31 9.88 6.56
N ASN A 324 18.24 10.68 6.61
CA ASN A 324 17.31 10.90 5.48
C ASN A 324 18.03 11.46 4.25
N ARG A 325 17.38 11.32 3.10
CA ARG A 325 17.77 11.99 1.85
C ARG A 325 16.66 12.91 1.38
N LEU A 326 17.06 14.02 0.78
CA LEU A 326 16.18 14.93 0.07
C LEU A 326 16.83 15.18 -1.28
N TYR A 327 16.30 14.56 -2.31
CA TYR A 327 16.78 14.65 -3.67
C TYR A 327 16.03 15.80 -4.35
N ARG A 328 16.67 16.96 -4.47
CA ARG A 328 16.16 18.10 -5.23
C ARG A 328 16.25 17.79 -6.72
N ASN A 329 15.12 17.79 -7.42
CA ASN A 329 15.07 17.62 -8.87
C ASN A 329 15.53 18.92 -9.56
N ASP A 330 16.16 18.82 -10.73
CA ASP A 330 16.58 19.99 -11.50
C ASP A 330 15.89 20.09 -12.88
N GLY A 331 14.88 19.25 -13.10
CA GLY A 331 14.12 19.15 -14.34
C GLY A 331 14.89 18.50 -15.49
N THR A 332 16.08 17.91 -15.24
CA THR A 332 16.94 17.32 -16.26
C THR A 332 17.23 15.82 -16.05
N ARG A 333 16.32 15.11 -15.38
CA ARG A 333 16.50 13.71 -14.92
C ARG A 333 17.73 13.57 -14.02
N ARG A 334 18.03 14.60 -13.23
CA ARG A 334 19.17 14.68 -12.31
C ARG A 334 18.70 15.23 -10.97
N PHE A 335 19.27 14.67 -9.92
CA PHE A 335 18.96 15.08 -8.56
C PHE A 335 20.21 15.54 -7.82
N THR A 336 20.01 16.54 -6.96
CA THR A 336 21.01 16.96 -5.97
C THR A 336 20.53 16.56 -4.58
N GLU A 337 21.33 15.76 -3.87
CA GLU A 337 21.03 15.39 -2.49
C GLU A 337 21.36 16.55 -1.53
N VAL A 338 20.37 17.02 -0.77
CA VAL A 338 20.44 18.25 0.04
C VAL A 338 19.96 18.10 1.49
N ALA A 339 19.74 16.89 2.01
CA ALA A 339 19.12 16.70 3.34
C ALA A 339 19.86 17.37 4.50
N GLU A 340 21.20 17.37 4.47
CA GLU A 340 22.00 18.07 5.49
C GLU A 340 21.91 19.59 5.35
N ALA A 341 21.94 20.09 4.10
CA ALA A 341 21.85 21.52 3.81
C ALA A 341 20.47 22.10 4.19
N GLU A 342 19.42 21.30 4.00
CA GLU A 342 18.04 21.64 4.32
C GLU A 342 17.64 21.27 5.75
N ASN A 343 18.57 20.73 6.57
CA ASN A 343 18.36 20.38 7.97
C ASN A 343 17.28 19.30 8.23
N VAL A 344 17.11 18.37 7.28
CA VAL A 344 16.19 17.22 7.37
C VAL A 344 16.91 15.87 7.53
N LEU A 345 18.25 15.86 7.63
CA LEU A 345 19.05 14.64 7.78
C LEU A 345 18.69 13.79 9.03
N ASP A 346 18.40 14.44 10.17
CA ASP A 346 18.07 13.76 11.45
C ASP A 346 16.58 13.38 11.55
N GLY A 347 16.23 12.26 10.91
CA GLY A 347 14.94 11.60 11.04
C GLY A 347 14.80 10.68 12.25
N GLY A 348 15.86 10.46 13.05
CA GLY A 348 15.93 9.29 13.94
C GLY A 348 15.94 7.99 13.12
N TRP A 349 15.14 6.99 13.52
CA TRP A 349 14.84 5.81 12.70
C TRP A 349 13.54 6.05 11.93
N GLY A 350 13.63 6.78 10.82
CA GLY A 350 12.46 7.21 10.03
C GLY A 350 11.74 6.06 9.35
N TRP A 351 10.44 6.19 9.09
CA TRP A 351 9.59 5.20 8.41
C TRP A 351 8.71 5.93 7.37
N GLY A 352 7.39 5.94 7.54
CA GLY A 352 6.51 6.75 6.71
C GLY A 352 6.77 8.24 6.87
N SER A 353 6.57 8.98 5.78
CA SER A 353 6.78 10.42 5.72
C SER A 353 5.73 11.07 4.83
N ALA A 354 5.46 12.36 5.06
CA ALA A 354 4.51 13.14 4.26
C ALA A 354 4.94 14.60 4.12
N PHE A 355 4.81 15.15 2.92
CA PHE A 355 4.81 16.59 2.67
C PHE A 355 3.39 17.17 2.71
N ALA A 356 3.22 18.28 3.43
CA ALA A 356 1.98 19.04 3.50
C ALA A 356 2.22 20.47 3.95
N ASP A 357 1.33 21.38 3.58
CA ASP A 357 1.33 22.75 4.11
C ASP A 357 0.42 22.81 5.35
N PHE A 358 0.93 22.37 6.51
CA PHE A 358 0.13 22.12 7.71
C PHE A 358 -0.32 23.39 8.43
N ASP A 359 0.39 24.51 8.28
CA ASP A 359 -0.03 25.80 8.83
C ASP A 359 -0.60 26.75 7.77
N GLY A 360 -0.69 26.25 6.54
CA GLY A 360 -1.27 26.89 5.38
C GLY A 360 -0.50 28.13 4.93
N ASP A 361 0.79 28.24 5.22
CA ASP A 361 1.61 29.42 4.87
C ASP A 361 2.15 29.40 3.43
N GLY A 362 1.88 28.33 2.69
CA GLY A 362 2.22 28.11 1.29
C GLY A 362 3.50 27.32 1.07
N ASP A 363 4.24 26.99 2.13
CA ASP A 363 5.44 26.15 2.07
C ASP A 363 5.12 24.71 2.53
N LEU A 364 5.67 23.71 1.84
CA LEU A 364 5.53 22.32 2.27
C LEU A 364 6.41 22.02 3.49
N ASP A 365 5.77 21.66 4.59
CA ASP A 365 6.36 21.06 5.78
C ASP A 365 6.51 19.55 5.61
N LEU A 366 7.30 18.92 6.49
CA LEU A 366 7.58 17.49 6.46
C LEU A 366 7.32 16.83 7.82
N VAL A 367 6.52 15.77 7.83
CA VAL A 367 6.39 14.84 8.97
C VAL A 367 7.07 13.52 8.65
N VAL A 368 7.77 12.94 9.64
CA VAL A 368 8.42 11.62 9.52
C VAL A 368 8.08 10.80 10.76
N ALA A 369 7.39 9.68 10.58
CA ALA A 369 7.22 8.70 11.65
C ALA A 369 8.58 8.10 11.99
N SER A 370 8.88 7.95 13.28
CA SER A 370 10.16 7.37 13.71
C SER A 370 9.98 6.36 14.83
N ASP A 371 10.93 5.44 14.96
CA ASP A 371 10.89 4.46 16.04
C ASP A 371 11.18 5.07 17.43
N ALA A 372 10.80 4.35 18.49
CA ALA A 372 11.26 4.63 19.83
C ALA A 372 12.72 4.14 19.99
N PRO A 373 13.64 4.94 20.54
CA PRO A 373 13.35 6.02 21.48
C PRO A 373 13.23 7.40 20.85
N ASP A 374 13.53 7.61 19.57
CA ASP A 374 13.74 8.94 18.99
C ASP A 374 12.47 9.78 18.90
N GLY A 375 11.30 9.14 18.71
CA GLY A 375 10.00 9.81 18.52
C GLY A 375 9.88 10.42 17.13
N SER A 376 8.67 10.51 16.58
CA SER A 376 8.43 11.08 15.24
C SER A 376 8.93 12.53 15.14
N ARG A 377 9.26 12.95 13.92
CA ARG A 377 9.80 14.28 13.60
C ARG A 377 8.76 15.10 12.84
N TYR A 378 8.76 16.40 13.10
CA TYR A 378 8.05 17.40 12.32
C TYR A 378 9.01 18.54 12.02
N PHE A 379 9.20 18.78 10.73
CA PHE A 379 10.09 19.77 10.15
C PHE A 379 9.21 20.84 9.52
N ARG A 380 9.12 21.98 10.19
CA ARG A 380 8.42 23.14 9.65
C ARG A 380 9.35 23.86 8.67
N ARG A 381 8.88 24.18 7.47
CA ARG A 381 9.63 25.01 6.54
C ARG A 381 9.40 26.47 6.90
N GLU A 382 10.47 27.20 7.20
CA GLU A 382 10.37 28.61 7.53
C GLU A 382 11.60 29.34 6.98
N ALA A 383 11.36 30.43 6.23
CA ALA A 383 12.42 31.25 5.64
C ALA A 383 13.42 30.46 4.75
N GLY A 384 12.90 29.46 4.01
CA GLY A 384 13.66 28.68 3.03
C GLY A 384 14.59 27.61 3.62
N THR A 385 14.33 27.15 4.85
CA THR A 385 15.00 25.99 5.46
C THR A 385 14.03 25.26 6.38
N PHE A 386 14.26 23.97 6.65
CA PHE A 386 13.48 23.25 7.64
C PHE A 386 13.98 23.45 9.08
N VAL A 387 13.04 23.56 10.01
CA VAL A 387 13.28 23.67 11.44
C VAL A 387 12.43 22.66 12.19
N ARG A 388 13.06 21.88 13.07
CA ARG A 388 12.38 20.89 13.90
C ARG A 388 11.54 21.54 15.00
N THR A 389 10.24 21.25 15.02
CA THR A 389 9.28 21.89 15.95
C THR A 389 8.23 20.92 16.54
N GLU A 390 8.45 19.60 16.47
CA GLU A 390 7.49 18.57 16.88
C GLU A 390 6.89 18.77 18.29
N SER A 391 7.73 19.12 19.27
CA SER A 391 7.30 19.29 20.66
C SER A 391 6.50 20.58 20.91
N THR A 392 6.67 21.57 20.04
CA THR A 392 5.91 22.83 20.12
C THR A 392 4.58 22.75 19.40
N VAL A 393 4.43 21.84 18.44
CA VAL A 393 3.21 21.70 17.62
C VAL A 393 2.24 20.62 18.10
N GLY A 394 2.64 19.75 19.04
CA GLY A 394 1.76 18.69 19.58
C GLY A 394 2.09 17.27 19.09
N LEU A 395 3.06 17.14 18.17
CA LEU A 395 3.51 15.88 17.58
C LEU A 395 4.69 15.23 18.35
N GLY A 396 4.94 15.64 19.59
CA GLY A 396 6.08 15.16 20.40
C GLY A 396 5.91 13.78 21.04
N ALA A 397 4.82 13.05 20.75
CA ALA A 397 4.57 11.74 21.33
C ALA A 397 5.64 10.73 20.87
N ARG A 398 6.17 9.95 21.81
CA ARG A 398 7.11 8.87 21.49
C ARG A 398 6.34 7.57 21.31
N SER A 399 6.25 7.10 20.08
CA SER A 399 5.69 5.80 19.71
C SER A 399 6.59 5.11 18.68
N PRO A 400 6.47 3.79 18.48
CA PRO A 400 7.11 3.09 17.37
C PRO A 400 6.35 3.37 16.07
N GLY A 401 6.41 4.61 15.57
CA GLY A 401 5.67 5.04 14.38
C GLY A 401 6.09 4.25 13.13
N ARG A 402 5.13 3.97 12.24
CA ARG A 402 5.33 3.26 10.97
C ARG A 402 4.79 4.12 9.82
N GLY A 403 3.61 3.83 9.29
CA GLY A 403 2.97 4.64 8.27
C GLY A 403 2.45 6.00 8.78
N VAL A 404 2.41 6.97 7.86
CA VAL A 404 1.78 8.28 8.05
C VAL A 404 0.88 8.52 6.84
N ALA A 405 -0.41 8.76 7.08
CA ALA A 405 -1.38 9.17 6.08
C ALA A 405 -1.93 10.57 6.42
N LEU A 406 -2.26 11.32 5.37
CA LEU A 406 -2.89 12.64 5.45
C LEU A 406 -4.36 12.54 5.04
N VAL A 407 -5.21 13.27 5.73
CA VAL A 407 -6.66 13.30 5.51
C VAL A 407 -7.24 14.56 6.14
N ASP A 408 -8.18 15.22 5.49
CA ASP A 408 -9.07 16.22 6.11
C ASP A 408 -10.35 15.48 6.56
N PHE A 409 -10.34 14.91 7.77
CA PHE A 409 -11.39 13.97 8.18
C PHE A 409 -12.66 14.66 8.69
N ASP A 410 -12.59 15.92 9.10
CA ASP A 410 -13.76 16.71 9.51
C ASP A 410 -14.16 17.79 8.49
N LEU A 411 -13.51 17.77 7.31
CA LEU A 411 -13.82 18.58 6.13
C LEU A 411 -13.73 20.09 6.39
N ASP A 412 -12.81 20.50 7.27
CA ASP A 412 -12.60 21.91 7.62
C ASP A 412 -11.54 22.59 6.74
N GLY A 413 -10.82 21.81 5.94
CA GLY A 413 -9.95 22.26 4.86
C GLY A 413 -8.45 22.19 5.15
N ASP A 414 -8.02 21.65 6.29
CA ASP A 414 -6.60 21.40 6.57
C ASP A 414 -6.26 19.89 6.62
N ASP A 415 -4.97 19.56 6.46
CA ASP A 415 -4.52 18.17 6.50
C ASP A 415 -4.36 17.72 7.97
N ASP A 416 -5.14 16.73 8.39
CA ASP A 416 -4.93 15.95 9.60
C ASP A 416 -3.92 14.82 9.36
N ILE A 417 -3.41 14.24 10.46
CA ILE A 417 -2.40 13.18 10.40
C ILE A 417 -2.90 11.91 11.06
N VAL A 418 -2.96 10.82 10.31
CA VAL A 418 -3.11 9.45 10.84
C VAL A 418 -1.75 8.77 10.87
N MET A 419 -1.25 8.48 12.08
CA MET A 419 0.01 7.78 12.29
C MET A 419 -0.23 6.41 12.92
N VAL A 420 0.15 5.35 12.20
CA VAL A 420 0.06 3.98 12.70
C VAL A 420 1.32 3.59 13.45
N ASN A 421 1.16 2.79 14.50
CA ASN A 421 2.23 2.44 15.43
C ASN A 421 2.38 0.91 15.51
N ASN A 422 3.62 0.43 15.39
CA ASN A 422 3.91 -1.00 15.50
C ASN A 422 3.49 -1.55 16.87
N GLY A 423 2.52 -2.46 16.87
CA GLY A 423 1.98 -3.08 18.09
C GLY A 423 1.31 -2.09 19.05
N GLY A 424 1.00 -0.88 18.59
CA GLY A 424 0.34 0.17 19.34
C GLY A 424 -1.07 0.45 18.83
N ARG A 425 -1.74 1.41 19.47
CA ARG A 425 -2.89 2.07 18.86
C ARG A 425 -2.41 3.08 17.81
N PRO A 426 -3.18 3.39 16.77
CA PRO A 426 -2.90 4.54 15.92
C PRO A 426 -3.04 5.85 16.71
N PHE A 427 -2.42 6.91 16.19
CA PHE A 427 -2.71 8.29 16.59
C PHE A 427 -3.40 8.98 15.42
N VAL A 428 -4.45 9.73 15.73
CA VAL A 428 -5.10 10.64 14.78
C VAL A 428 -4.91 12.03 15.37
N TYR A 429 -4.15 12.86 14.68
CA TYR A 429 -3.89 14.24 15.07
C TYR A 429 -4.77 15.15 14.24
N ARG A 430 -5.77 15.76 14.87
CA ARG A 430 -6.51 16.84 14.24
C ARG A 430 -5.64 18.09 14.17
N ASN A 431 -5.65 18.76 13.05
CA ASN A 431 -4.99 20.05 12.91
C ASN A 431 -5.94 21.17 13.34
N ASP A 432 -5.56 21.90 14.39
CA ASP A 432 -6.25 23.09 14.91
C ASP A 432 -5.37 24.34 14.69
N ALA A 433 -4.49 24.33 13.68
CA ALA A 433 -3.68 25.48 13.33
C ALA A 433 -4.58 26.71 13.03
N PRO A 434 -4.11 27.95 13.26
CA PRO A 434 -4.91 29.13 12.95
C PRO A 434 -5.38 29.09 11.49
N PRO A 435 -6.63 29.47 11.21
CA PRO A 435 -7.22 29.23 9.90
C PRO A 435 -6.44 29.98 8.83
N ALA A 436 -5.72 29.21 8.00
CA ALA A 436 -5.25 29.64 6.71
C ALA A 436 -6.35 29.37 5.68
N ILE A 437 -6.36 30.18 4.63
CA ILE A 437 -7.23 29.94 3.49
C ILE A 437 -6.58 28.83 2.68
N SER A 438 -7.23 27.67 2.62
CA SER A 438 -6.76 26.54 1.81
C SER A 438 -7.61 26.36 0.55
N LEU A 439 -7.13 25.57 -0.40
CA LEU A 439 -7.89 25.07 -1.52
C LEU A 439 -7.64 23.57 -1.63
N ARG A 440 -8.71 22.78 -1.54
CA ARG A 440 -8.69 21.35 -1.82
C ARG A 440 -9.10 21.12 -3.27
N VAL A 441 -8.40 20.22 -3.98
CA VAL A 441 -8.74 19.87 -5.37
C VAL A 441 -8.88 18.36 -5.49
N ARG A 442 -10.12 17.91 -5.74
CA ARG A 442 -10.44 16.51 -6.11
C ARG A 442 -10.34 16.38 -7.63
N ALA A 443 -9.30 15.75 -8.13
CA ALA A 443 -9.21 15.37 -9.54
C ALA A 443 -9.82 13.97 -9.71
N LEU A 444 -10.93 13.89 -10.44
CA LEU A 444 -11.66 12.65 -10.63
C LEU A 444 -11.60 12.22 -12.09
N ARG A 445 -11.58 10.91 -12.33
CA ARG A 445 -11.82 10.32 -13.64
C ARG A 445 -13.30 10.46 -14.04
N ALA A 446 -13.65 10.07 -15.26
CA ALA A 446 -15.01 10.28 -15.79
C ALA A 446 -16.08 9.50 -15.00
N GLU A 447 -15.70 8.33 -14.49
CA GLU A 447 -16.43 7.39 -13.64
C GLU A 447 -16.58 7.87 -12.18
N GLY A 448 -15.80 8.87 -11.76
CA GLY A 448 -15.91 9.50 -10.45
C GLY A 448 -14.85 9.09 -9.43
N THR A 449 -14.00 8.13 -9.74
CA THR A 449 -12.90 7.70 -8.88
C THR A 449 -11.68 8.61 -9.00
N PRO A 450 -10.76 8.63 -8.01
CA PRO A 450 -9.62 9.54 -8.05
C PRO A 450 -8.69 9.31 -9.25
N ALA A 451 -8.24 10.39 -9.87
CA ALA A 451 -7.27 10.34 -10.95
C ALA A 451 -5.82 10.32 -10.40
N THR A 452 -5.40 9.20 -9.81
CA THR A 452 -4.02 9.00 -9.34
C THR A 452 -3.00 9.32 -10.45
N GLY A 453 -1.95 10.07 -10.11
CA GLY A 453 -0.95 10.56 -11.06
C GLY A 453 -1.31 11.89 -11.75
N ALA A 454 -2.52 12.43 -11.58
CA ALA A 454 -2.86 13.75 -12.11
C ALA A 454 -2.06 14.87 -11.42
N ASP A 455 -1.51 15.79 -12.21
CA ASP A 455 -0.88 17.01 -11.69
C ASP A 455 -1.90 18.14 -11.56
N VAL A 456 -1.92 18.76 -10.38
CA VAL A 456 -2.72 19.94 -10.07
C VAL A 456 -1.79 21.13 -9.90
N PHE A 457 -2.04 22.18 -10.68
CA PHE A 457 -1.32 23.44 -10.62
C PHE A 457 -2.26 24.55 -10.15
N VAL A 458 -1.84 25.31 -9.15
CA VAL A 458 -2.53 26.50 -8.65
C VAL A 458 -1.68 27.72 -8.92
N THR A 459 -2.21 28.68 -9.68
CA THR A 459 -1.45 29.87 -10.10
C THR A 459 -2.18 31.18 -9.84
N ARG A 460 -1.42 32.21 -9.47
CA ARG A 460 -1.91 33.59 -9.36
C ARG A 460 -0.76 34.59 -9.40
N GLY A 461 -0.57 35.25 -10.55
CA GLY A 461 0.51 36.20 -10.72
C GLY A 461 1.88 35.51 -10.63
N ALA A 462 2.58 35.67 -9.50
CA ALA A 462 3.86 35.01 -9.22
C ALA A 462 3.72 33.73 -8.39
N LEU A 463 2.56 33.47 -7.77
CA LEU A 463 2.29 32.22 -7.08
C LEU A 463 2.15 31.10 -8.11
N SER A 464 2.88 30.00 -7.88
CA SER A 464 2.82 28.78 -8.66
C SER A 464 3.04 27.61 -7.70
N LEU A 465 2.02 26.81 -7.46
CA LEU A 465 2.08 25.62 -6.62
C LEU A 465 1.74 24.39 -7.47
N ARG A 466 2.39 23.27 -7.18
CA ARG A 466 2.15 21.97 -7.81
C ARG A 466 1.91 20.90 -6.75
N ALA A 467 0.96 20.02 -7.01
CA ALA A 467 0.80 18.77 -6.28
C ALA A 467 0.35 17.67 -7.24
N GLN A 468 0.78 16.43 -7.03
CA GLN A 468 0.33 15.27 -7.79
C GLN A 468 -0.55 14.37 -6.91
N ILE A 469 -1.63 13.85 -7.47
CA ILE A 469 -2.58 13.00 -6.74
C ILE A 469 -1.93 11.64 -6.46
N GLY A 470 -1.92 11.23 -5.18
CA GLY A 470 -1.52 9.88 -4.74
C GLY A 470 -0.04 9.67 -4.37
N THR A 471 0.79 10.72 -4.39
CA THR A 471 2.26 10.62 -4.15
C THR A 471 2.75 11.24 -2.84
N ARG A 472 1.83 11.75 -2.01
CA ARG A 472 2.17 12.49 -0.77
C ARG A 472 2.65 11.59 0.36
N THR A 473 2.37 10.29 0.35
CA THR A 473 2.76 9.36 1.42
C THR A 473 3.12 8.00 0.89
N HIS A 474 4.18 7.41 1.47
CA HIS A 474 4.59 6.03 1.22
C HIS A 474 5.11 5.39 2.52
N TYR A 475 5.36 4.08 2.44
CA TYR A 475 5.60 3.15 3.57
C TYR A 475 4.32 2.78 4.33
N LEU A 476 3.66 1.72 3.87
CA LEU A 476 2.44 1.14 4.47
C LEU A 476 1.28 2.12 4.64
N ALA A 477 1.34 3.31 4.05
CA ALA A 477 0.35 4.36 4.18
C ALA A 477 -0.08 4.89 2.81
N GLN A 478 -1.36 5.20 2.69
CA GLN A 478 -1.95 5.94 1.58
C GLN A 478 -2.79 7.08 2.15
N SER A 479 -2.49 8.32 1.77
CA SER A 479 -3.30 9.50 2.06
C SER A 479 -4.56 9.55 1.19
N GLU A 480 -5.51 10.42 1.55
CA GLU A 480 -6.62 10.74 0.65
C GLU A 480 -6.09 11.21 -0.72
N ALA A 481 -6.83 10.89 -1.79
CA ALA A 481 -6.47 11.26 -3.16
C ALA A 481 -6.94 12.69 -3.50
N VAL A 482 -6.53 13.66 -2.67
CA VAL A 482 -6.89 15.08 -2.79
C VAL A 482 -5.64 15.94 -2.72
N ALA A 483 -5.51 16.90 -3.64
CA ALA A 483 -4.46 17.90 -3.57
C ALA A 483 -4.88 19.03 -2.62
N HIS A 484 -3.99 19.36 -1.69
CA HIS A 484 -4.19 20.41 -0.70
C HIS A 484 -3.19 21.55 -0.93
N PHE A 485 -3.67 22.78 -0.90
CA PHE A 485 -2.85 23.98 -1.07
C PHE A 485 -3.22 25.00 0.00
N GLY A 486 -2.30 25.33 0.89
CA GLY A 486 -2.45 26.52 1.73
C GLY A 486 -2.09 27.78 0.94
N LEU A 487 -2.87 28.83 1.15
CA LEU A 487 -2.75 30.12 0.47
C LEU A 487 -2.57 31.26 1.48
N GLY A 488 -2.23 30.93 2.72
CA GLY A 488 -2.03 31.85 3.82
C GLY A 488 -3.28 32.66 4.13
N SER A 489 -3.09 33.96 4.34
CA SER A 489 -4.20 34.91 4.53
C SER A 489 -4.78 35.45 3.22
N ASP A 490 -4.35 34.91 2.08
CA ASP A 490 -4.71 35.42 0.76
C ASP A 490 -6.03 34.82 0.26
N SER A 491 -7.04 35.67 0.10
CA SER A 491 -8.37 35.31 -0.42
C SER A 491 -8.55 35.58 -1.91
N GLY A 492 -7.48 35.98 -2.62
CA GLY A 492 -7.54 36.27 -4.04
C GLY A 492 -7.88 35.04 -4.87
N ALA A 493 -8.70 35.21 -5.91
CA ALA A 493 -9.02 34.13 -6.82
C ALA A 493 -7.76 33.61 -7.54
N VAL A 494 -7.69 32.29 -7.73
CA VAL A 494 -6.58 31.55 -8.36
C VAL A 494 -7.07 30.85 -9.62
N ASP A 495 -6.14 30.53 -10.52
CA ASP A 495 -6.43 29.66 -11.66
C ASP A 495 -5.92 28.24 -11.33
N VAL A 496 -6.79 27.25 -11.50
CA VAL A 496 -6.49 25.83 -11.27
C VAL A 496 -6.40 25.11 -12.60
N ARG A 497 -5.29 24.44 -12.86
CA ARG A 497 -5.08 23.58 -14.04
C ARG A 497 -4.80 22.16 -13.57
N VAL A 498 -5.58 21.21 -14.05
CA VAL A 498 -5.38 19.77 -13.81
C VAL A 498 -4.92 19.13 -15.12
N ARG A 499 -3.78 18.44 -15.10
CA ARG A 499 -3.29 17.57 -16.17
C ARG A 499 -3.53 16.13 -15.72
N PHE A 500 -4.39 15.41 -16.41
CA PHE A 500 -4.74 14.02 -16.11
C PHE A 500 -3.73 13.04 -16.74
N PRO A 501 -3.63 11.81 -16.22
CA PRO A 501 -2.78 10.76 -16.81
C PRO A 501 -3.08 10.47 -18.28
N SER A 502 -4.32 10.64 -18.75
CA SER A 502 -4.66 10.49 -20.18
C SER A 502 -4.03 11.56 -21.09
N GLY A 503 -3.42 12.59 -20.52
CA GLY A 503 -2.99 13.81 -21.20
C GLY A 503 -4.08 14.88 -21.32
N ALA A 504 -5.32 14.59 -20.93
CA ALA A 504 -6.36 15.61 -20.86
C ALA A 504 -5.97 16.74 -19.91
N THR A 505 -6.28 17.99 -20.27
CA THR A 505 -6.01 19.15 -19.41
C THR A 505 -7.28 19.96 -19.23
N VAL A 506 -7.60 20.27 -17.98
CA VAL A 506 -8.76 21.06 -17.60
C VAL A 506 -8.32 22.29 -16.82
N VAL A 507 -8.81 23.46 -17.23
CA VAL A 507 -8.52 24.74 -16.55
C VAL A 507 -9.81 25.30 -15.94
N ARG A 508 -9.69 25.85 -14.74
CA ARG A 508 -10.72 26.61 -14.03
C ARG A 508 -10.12 27.96 -13.64
N GLU A 509 -10.60 29.01 -14.28
CA GLU A 509 -10.14 30.37 -14.01
C GLU A 509 -10.94 31.02 -12.87
N GLY A 510 -10.28 31.86 -12.07
CA GLY A 510 -10.95 32.69 -11.07
C GLY A 510 -11.63 31.90 -9.94
N VAL A 511 -11.05 30.76 -9.54
CA VAL A 511 -11.50 29.92 -8.43
C VAL A 511 -11.28 30.67 -7.11
N VAL A 512 -12.32 30.76 -6.30
CA VAL A 512 -12.24 31.35 -4.96
C VAL A 512 -11.73 30.28 -3.99
N PRO A 513 -10.65 30.53 -3.23
CA PRO A 513 -10.19 29.60 -2.18
C PRO A 513 -11.19 29.40 -1.02
N GLY A 514 -10.89 28.45 -0.13
CA GLY A 514 -11.70 28.08 1.04
C GLY A 514 -12.80 27.08 0.71
N GLN A 515 -12.56 26.21 -0.26
CA GLN A 515 -13.50 25.17 -0.70
C GLN A 515 -12.77 23.94 -1.23
N THR A 516 -13.52 22.85 -1.39
CA THR A 516 -13.11 21.70 -2.19
C THR A 516 -13.62 21.87 -3.61
N LEU A 517 -12.68 22.02 -4.56
CA LEU A 517 -12.96 22.08 -5.99
C LEU A 517 -12.87 20.67 -6.60
N THR A 518 -13.98 20.17 -7.14
CA THR A 518 -13.97 18.95 -7.95
C THR A 518 -13.71 19.27 -9.42
N VAL A 519 -12.71 18.60 -10.01
CA VAL A 519 -12.38 18.68 -11.43
C VAL A 519 -12.42 17.28 -12.02
N THR A 520 -13.42 17.02 -12.86
CA THR A 520 -13.59 15.74 -13.54
C THR A 520 -12.87 15.77 -14.89
N GLU A 521 -12.20 14.66 -15.20
CA GLU A 521 -11.62 14.38 -16.50
C GLU A 521 -12.71 14.41 -17.58
N PRO A 522 -12.49 15.07 -18.73
CA PRO A 522 -13.42 14.98 -19.85
C PRO A 522 -13.44 13.53 -20.34
N ALA A 523 -14.64 12.97 -20.55
CA ALA A 523 -14.76 11.68 -21.21
C ALA A 523 -14.00 11.75 -22.55
N THR A 524 -12.92 10.98 -22.66
CA THR A 524 -12.27 10.75 -23.94
C THR A 524 -13.24 9.95 -24.80
N ASP A 525 -13.33 10.27 -26.10
CA ASP A 525 -13.97 9.39 -27.09
C ASP A 525 -13.13 8.10 -27.24
N VAL A 526 -12.91 7.37 -26.14
CA VAL A 526 -12.86 5.92 -26.23
C VAL A 526 -14.27 5.57 -26.61
N VAL A 527 -14.49 5.33 -27.91
CA VAL A 527 -15.68 4.64 -28.37
C VAL A 527 -15.78 3.43 -27.44
N PRO A 528 -16.76 3.35 -26.52
CA PRO A 528 -17.08 2.05 -25.97
C PRO A 528 -17.31 1.23 -27.23
N LEU A 529 -16.58 0.12 -27.40
CA LEU A 529 -16.89 -0.79 -28.48
C LEU A 529 -18.42 -0.91 -28.47
N PRO A 530 -19.11 -0.64 -29.60
CA PRO A 530 -20.54 -0.82 -29.62
C PRO A 530 -20.76 -2.23 -29.10
N SER A 531 -21.45 -2.36 -27.97
CA SER A 531 -21.86 -3.67 -27.49
C SER A 531 -22.44 -4.38 -28.71
N ALA A 532 -21.89 -5.56 -29.00
CA ALA A 532 -22.50 -6.43 -29.99
C ALA A 532 -23.99 -6.54 -29.62
N PRO A 533 -24.91 -6.67 -30.58
CA PRO A 533 -26.32 -6.75 -30.25
C PRO A 533 -26.56 -8.03 -29.42
N ASP A 534 -26.73 -7.84 -28.10
CA ASP A 534 -27.01 -8.90 -27.13
C ASP A 534 -28.37 -9.56 -27.40
N ALA A 535 -28.44 -10.86 -27.10
CA ALA A 535 -29.63 -11.68 -27.30
C ALA A 535 -30.20 -12.13 -25.94
N ASP A 536 -31.48 -11.81 -25.69
CA ASP A 536 -32.33 -12.34 -24.61
C ASP A 536 -32.33 -13.89 -24.66
N CYS A 537 -31.55 -14.50 -23.77
CA CYS A 537 -31.22 -15.92 -23.82
C CYS A 537 -32.29 -16.79 -23.16
N ASP A 538 -32.98 -16.26 -22.15
CA ASP A 538 -33.97 -16.99 -21.36
C ASP A 538 -35.44 -16.71 -21.78
N GLY A 539 -35.63 -15.72 -22.66
CA GLY A 539 -36.91 -15.37 -23.26
C GLY A 539 -37.85 -14.63 -22.31
N ASP A 540 -37.33 -14.00 -21.26
CA ASP A 540 -38.12 -13.24 -20.29
C ASP A 540 -38.44 -11.80 -20.76
N GLY A 541 -37.79 -11.35 -21.84
CA GLY A 541 -37.98 -10.04 -22.45
C GLY A 541 -37.06 -8.94 -21.93
N GLU A 542 -36.13 -9.28 -21.03
CA GLU A 542 -34.98 -8.48 -20.64
C GLU A 542 -33.73 -8.94 -21.44
N VAL A 543 -32.74 -8.07 -21.58
CA VAL A 543 -31.47 -8.42 -22.24
C VAL A 543 -30.51 -8.87 -21.15
N ASP A 544 -30.10 -10.13 -21.19
CA ASP A 544 -29.10 -10.69 -20.26
C ASP A 544 -27.71 -10.14 -20.60
N GLU A 545 -26.95 -9.70 -19.59
CA GLU A 545 -25.63 -9.06 -19.75
C GLU A 545 -24.60 -9.96 -20.45
N CYS A 546 -23.75 -9.35 -21.29
CA CYS A 546 -22.57 -9.98 -21.91
C CYS A 546 -21.73 -10.76 -20.88
N GLY A 547 -21.83 -12.09 -20.89
CA GLY A 547 -20.89 -12.98 -20.21
C GLY A 547 -19.66 -13.29 -21.08
N ALA A 548 -18.66 -13.95 -20.50
CA ALA A 548 -17.55 -14.54 -21.26
C ALA A 548 -18.08 -15.46 -22.39
N ASP A 549 -17.37 -15.56 -23.52
CA ASP A 549 -17.62 -16.51 -24.62
C ASP A 549 -16.26 -17.15 -24.93
N CYS A 550 -15.87 -18.07 -24.07
CA CYS A 550 -14.53 -18.64 -24.09
C CYS A 550 -14.37 -19.73 -25.16
N ASP A 551 -15.46 -20.38 -25.57
CA ASP A 551 -15.43 -21.39 -26.64
C ASP A 551 -15.54 -20.77 -28.06
N GLY A 552 -15.77 -19.46 -28.15
CA GLY A 552 -15.76 -18.66 -29.36
C GLY A 552 -16.92 -19.00 -30.30
N ASN A 553 -18.01 -19.55 -29.78
CA ASN A 553 -19.15 -19.99 -30.56
C ASN A 553 -20.14 -18.83 -30.87
N GLY A 554 -19.95 -17.67 -30.25
CA GLY A 554 -20.81 -16.49 -30.39
C GLY A 554 -22.04 -16.48 -29.48
N VAL A 555 -22.06 -17.32 -28.44
CA VAL A 555 -23.06 -17.41 -27.37
C VAL A 555 -22.30 -17.25 -26.06
N ALA A 556 -22.82 -16.43 -25.14
CA ALA A 556 -22.18 -16.28 -23.83
C ALA A 556 -22.19 -17.62 -23.07
N ASP A 557 -21.11 -17.90 -22.36
CA ASP A 557 -20.91 -19.08 -21.52
C ASP A 557 -22.07 -19.28 -20.54
N SER A 558 -22.57 -18.19 -19.96
CA SER A 558 -23.76 -18.20 -19.09
C SER A 558 -25.02 -18.70 -19.82
N CYS A 559 -25.19 -18.35 -21.09
CA CYS A 559 -26.28 -18.84 -21.93
C CYS A 559 -26.09 -20.32 -22.32
N ASP A 560 -24.84 -20.76 -22.52
CA ASP A 560 -24.53 -22.17 -22.78
C ASP A 560 -24.76 -23.04 -21.54
N ILE A 561 -24.37 -22.57 -20.36
CA ILE A 561 -24.65 -23.21 -19.06
C ILE A 561 -26.15 -23.24 -18.78
N ALA A 562 -26.88 -22.15 -19.02
CA ALA A 562 -28.33 -22.10 -18.80
C ALA A 562 -29.09 -23.10 -19.69
N ARG A 563 -28.62 -23.30 -20.93
CA ARG A 563 -29.19 -24.28 -21.87
C ARG A 563 -28.77 -25.71 -21.55
N VAL A 564 -27.53 -25.89 -21.11
CA VAL A 564 -26.92 -27.18 -20.81
C VAL A 564 -26.12 -27.08 -19.51
N PRO A 565 -26.78 -27.24 -18.35
CA PRO A 565 -26.11 -27.11 -17.04
C PRO A 565 -25.01 -28.15 -16.79
N ALA A 566 -24.89 -29.16 -17.64
CA ALA A 566 -23.84 -30.16 -17.57
C ALA A 566 -22.50 -29.68 -18.15
N LEU A 567 -22.45 -28.48 -18.74
CA LEU A 567 -21.24 -27.82 -19.23
C LEU A 567 -20.51 -27.01 -18.13
N ASP A 568 -21.10 -26.91 -16.94
CA ASP A 568 -20.51 -26.36 -15.72
C ASP A 568 -20.81 -27.37 -14.61
N CYS A 569 -19.99 -28.41 -14.57
CA CYS A 569 -20.27 -29.60 -13.76
C CYS A 569 -20.00 -29.40 -12.27
N ASP A 570 -19.16 -28.43 -11.91
CA ASP A 570 -18.82 -28.06 -10.54
C ASP A 570 -19.56 -26.82 -10.03
N ALA A 571 -20.40 -26.23 -10.89
CA ALA A 571 -21.19 -25.03 -10.64
C ALA A 571 -20.31 -23.80 -10.31
N SER A 572 -19.13 -23.73 -10.92
CA SER A 572 -18.19 -22.60 -10.83
C SER A 572 -18.70 -21.36 -11.56
N GLY A 573 -19.66 -21.53 -12.50
CA GLY A 573 -20.12 -20.47 -13.38
C GLY A 573 -19.23 -20.25 -14.60
N VAL A 574 -18.23 -21.11 -14.83
CA VAL A 574 -17.35 -21.14 -16.00
C VAL A 574 -17.57 -22.45 -16.75
N LEU A 575 -17.50 -22.43 -18.09
CA LEU A 575 -17.58 -23.68 -18.86
C LEU A 575 -16.39 -24.60 -18.54
N ASP A 576 -16.68 -25.87 -18.30
CA ASP A 576 -15.74 -26.98 -18.12
C ASP A 576 -14.55 -26.94 -19.10
N ALA A 577 -14.85 -26.70 -20.38
CA ALA A 577 -13.87 -26.64 -21.46
C ALA A 577 -12.88 -25.46 -21.31
N CYS A 578 -13.36 -24.36 -20.75
CA CYS A 578 -12.60 -23.13 -20.59
C CYS A 578 -11.75 -23.15 -19.33
N GLU A 579 -12.21 -23.82 -18.28
CA GLU A 579 -11.36 -24.13 -17.13
C GLU A 579 -10.13 -24.95 -17.54
N ILE A 580 -10.30 -25.90 -18.47
CA ILE A 580 -9.20 -26.70 -19.00
C ILE A 580 -8.24 -25.85 -19.85
N GLU A 581 -8.77 -25.02 -20.76
CA GLU A 581 -7.96 -24.15 -21.62
C GLU A 581 -7.16 -23.11 -20.82
N LEU A 582 -7.77 -22.58 -19.75
CA LEU A 582 -7.15 -21.64 -18.83
C LEU A 582 -6.21 -22.30 -17.81
N GLY A 583 -6.15 -23.64 -17.78
CA GLY A 583 -5.35 -24.41 -16.83
C GLY A 583 -5.85 -24.35 -15.39
N LEU A 584 -7.13 -23.98 -15.20
CA LEU A 584 -7.85 -23.92 -13.92
C LEU A 584 -8.35 -25.30 -13.49
N ALA A 585 -8.61 -26.19 -14.44
CA ALA A 585 -9.00 -27.58 -14.21
C ALA A 585 -8.02 -28.57 -14.86
N ALA A 586 -7.85 -29.74 -14.23
CA ALA A 586 -7.10 -30.85 -14.80
C ALA A 586 -8.02 -31.67 -15.73
N ASP A 587 -7.52 -32.02 -16.91
CA ASP A 587 -8.14 -32.98 -17.84
C ASP A 587 -7.04 -33.95 -18.29
N CYS A 588 -6.81 -34.97 -17.47
CA CYS A 588 -5.69 -35.88 -17.69
C CYS A 588 -5.99 -36.94 -18.77
N ASN A 589 -7.27 -37.23 -19.02
CA ASN A 589 -7.74 -38.16 -20.06
C ASN A 589 -7.96 -37.44 -21.41
N ALA A 590 -7.82 -36.11 -21.44
CA ALA A 590 -7.94 -35.22 -22.59
C ALA A 590 -9.30 -35.34 -23.30
N ASN A 591 -10.37 -35.55 -22.52
CA ASN A 591 -11.71 -35.75 -23.05
C ASN A 591 -12.54 -34.45 -23.10
N GLY A 592 -11.99 -33.33 -22.63
CA GLY A 592 -12.62 -32.01 -22.62
C GLY A 592 -13.55 -31.78 -21.44
N ARG A 593 -13.42 -32.56 -20.36
CA ARG A 593 -14.20 -32.43 -19.13
C ARG A 593 -13.25 -32.47 -17.90
N PRO A 594 -13.41 -31.57 -16.91
CA PRO A 594 -12.59 -31.58 -15.71
C PRO A 594 -12.60 -32.93 -14.99
N ASP A 595 -11.43 -33.42 -14.59
CA ASP A 595 -11.26 -34.70 -13.87
C ASP A 595 -12.16 -34.77 -12.62
N MET A 596 -12.36 -33.64 -11.93
CA MET A 596 -13.21 -33.53 -10.74
C MET A 596 -14.69 -33.88 -11.00
N CYS A 597 -15.13 -33.75 -12.25
CA CYS A 597 -16.49 -34.05 -12.68
C CYS A 597 -16.66 -35.48 -13.18
N GLU A 598 -15.60 -36.27 -13.11
CA GLU A 598 -15.52 -37.65 -13.56
C GLU A 598 -15.15 -38.61 -12.42
N LEU A 599 -14.88 -38.10 -11.21
CA LEU A 599 -14.51 -38.89 -10.03
C LEU A 599 -15.51 -40.01 -9.73
N ASP A 600 -16.82 -39.73 -9.74
CA ASP A 600 -17.84 -40.75 -9.46
C ASP A 600 -17.90 -41.89 -10.50
N THR A 601 -17.31 -41.69 -11.68
CA THR A 601 -17.38 -42.60 -12.82
C THR A 601 -16.05 -43.25 -13.18
N GLU A 602 -14.93 -42.62 -12.85
CA GLU A 602 -13.57 -43.01 -13.29
C GLU A 602 -12.53 -43.09 -12.15
N ASP A 603 -12.89 -42.78 -10.91
CA ASP A 603 -12.10 -43.10 -9.70
C ASP A 603 -12.57 -44.45 -9.12
N CYS A 604 -12.05 -45.56 -9.66
CA CYS A 604 -12.50 -46.89 -9.27
C CYS A 604 -11.95 -47.34 -7.90
N ASP A 605 -10.91 -46.69 -7.35
CA ASP A 605 -10.29 -47.06 -6.07
C ASP A 605 -10.59 -46.08 -4.91
N GLY A 606 -11.25 -44.96 -5.21
CA GLY A 606 -11.75 -43.96 -4.29
C GLY A 606 -10.65 -43.10 -3.68
N ASP A 607 -9.52 -42.95 -4.39
CA ASP A 607 -8.35 -42.19 -3.92
C ASP A 607 -8.46 -40.67 -4.20
N GLY A 608 -9.53 -40.25 -4.89
CA GLY A 608 -9.78 -38.86 -5.25
C GLY A 608 -9.08 -38.40 -6.52
N LEU A 609 -8.54 -39.32 -7.33
CA LEU A 609 -7.97 -39.09 -8.65
C LEU A 609 -8.62 -40.05 -9.66
N ILE A 610 -8.87 -39.60 -10.89
CA ILE A 610 -9.33 -40.54 -11.92
C ILE A 610 -8.17 -41.47 -12.34
N ASP A 611 -8.47 -42.75 -12.54
CA ASP A 611 -7.48 -43.80 -12.83
C ASP A 611 -6.66 -43.53 -14.12
N ALA A 612 -7.22 -42.74 -15.04
CA ALA A 612 -6.55 -42.30 -16.25
C ALA A 612 -5.29 -41.45 -15.97
N CYS A 613 -5.25 -40.75 -14.83
CA CYS A 613 -4.13 -39.90 -14.42
C CYS A 613 -2.98 -40.69 -13.75
N THR A 614 -3.23 -41.95 -13.34
CA THR A 614 -2.35 -42.73 -12.43
C THR A 614 -1.87 -44.09 -13.00
N VAL A 615 -2.18 -44.40 -14.28
CA VAL A 615 -1.66 -45.49 -15.17
C VAL A 615 -2.26 -46.92 -15.03
N PRO A 616 -2.13 -47.77 -16.07
CA PRO A 616 -3.23 -48.46 -16.76
C PRO A 616 -3.73 -49.72 -16.02
N SER A 617 -4.86 -49.63 -15.33
CA SER A 617 -5.54 -50.80 -14.79
C SER A 617 -6.77 -51.14 -15.63
N THR A 618 -6.67 -52.25 -16.35
CA THR A 618 -7.78 -52.84 -17.10
C THR A 618 -8.85 -53.37 -16.14
N GLU A 619 -10.07 -52.91 -16.34
CA GLU A 619 -11.37 -53.42 -15.89
C GLU A 619 -11.91 -52.94 -14.53
N CYS A 620 -12.61 -51.80 -14.59
CA CYS A 620 -13.69 -51.48 -13.65
C CYS A 620 -14.84 -52.49 -13.88
N ARG A 621 -14.81 -53.66 -13.20
CA ARG A 621 -15.90 -54.66 -13.23
C ARG A 621 -16.48 -54.91 -11.84
N VAL A 622 -17.79 -54.69 -11.77
CA VAL A 622 -18.71 -54.81 -10.64
C VAL A 622 -18.54 -56.11 -9.83
N GLY A 623 -18.26 -55.95 -8.54
CA GLY A 623 -18.77 -56.81 -7.45
C GLY A 623 -17.80 -57.85 -6.88
N ILE A 624 -17.36 -57.62 -5.63
CA ILE A 624 -17.30 -58.55 -4.45
C ILE A 624 -16.47 -57.87 -3.33
N PRO A 625 -16.79 -58.04 -2.02
CA PRO A 625 -16.38 -57.06 -1.00
C PRO A 625 -15.22 -57.50 -0.08
N VAL A 626 -14.55 -56.48 0.47
CA VAL A 626 -13.71 -56.35 1.70
C VAL A 626 -12.43 -57.20 1.83
N PHE A 627 -11.27 -56.53 2.00
CA PHE A 627 -10.27 -56.90 3.03
C PHE A 627 -9.43 -55.69 3.51
N GLN A 628 -9.09 -55.73 4.80
CA GLN A 628 -8.50 -54.70 5.67
C GLN A 628 -6.98 -54.43 5.48
N PRO A 629 -6.39 -53.39 6.14
CA PRO A 629 -5.25 -52.60 5.63
C PRO A 629 -3.85 -53.12 6.01
N ALA A 630 -2.84 -52.73 5.22
CA ALA A 630 -1.42 -52.85 5.53
C ALA A 630 -0.76 -51.46 5.74
N ARG A 631 0.30 -51.47 6.56
CA ARG A 631 0.97 -50.33 7.23
C ARG A 631 1.99 -49.55 6.35
N PRO A 632 2.47 -48.37 6.80
CA PRO A 632 3.28 -47.46 5.99
C PRO A 632 4.80 -47.69 6.07
N SER A 633 5.50 -47.45 4.96
CA SER A 633 6.95 -47.24 4.76
C SER A 633 7.11 -46.75 3.31
N ASP A 634 7.73 -45.64 2.90
CA ASP A 634 8.89 -44.84 3.36
C ASP A 634 8.82 -43.42 2.68
N PRO A 635 9.61 -42.41 3.10
CA PRO A 635 9.52 -41.03 2.58
C PRO A 635 10.27 -40.80 1.24
N PRO A 636 9.90 -39.78 0.45
CA PRO A 636 10.55 -39.50 -0.83
C PRO A 636 11.91 -38.80 -0.67
N THR A 637 12.85 -39.20 -1.53
CA THR A 637 14.22 -38.70 -1.63
C THR A 637 14.30 -37.40 -2.42
N THR A 638 15.02 -36.41 -1.88
CA THR A 638 15.44 -35.18 -2.58
C THR A 638 16.66 -35.44 -3.47
N ALA A 639 16.56 -35.15 -4.76
CA ALA A 639 17.70 -35.12 -5.67
C ALA A 639 17.58 -33.92 -6.62
N GLY A 640 18.41 -32.90 -6.42
CA GLY A 640 18.45 -31.77 -7.36
C GLY A 640 19.19 -30.51 -6.91
N CYS A 641 20.42 -30.61 -6.39
CA CYS A 641 21.32 -29.45 -6.29
C CYS A 641 22.79 -29.92 -6.31
N ARG A 642 23.50 -29.73 -7.43
CA ARG A 642 24.96 -29.89 -7.49
C ARG A 642 25.62 -28.53 -7.28
N ALA A 643 26.41 -28.40 -6.21
CA ALA A 643 27.23 -27.25 -5.92
C ALA A 643 28.42 -27.12 -6.88
N ALA A 644 28.73 -25.89 -7.30
CA ALA A 644 29.99 -25.54 -7.95
C ALA A 644 31.10 -25.28 -6.91
N PRO A 645 32.38 -25.55 -7.23
CA PRO A 645 33.45 -25.57 -6.23
C PRO A 645 34.01 -24.18 -5.90
N ARG A 646 34.36 -24.00 -4.62
CA ARG A 646 35.05 -22.84 -4.05
C ARG A 646 36.40 -22.60 -4.71
N ALA A 647 36.70 -21.33 -5.02
CA ALA A 647 38.05 -20.83 -5.23
C ALA A 647 38.33 -19.63 -4.30
N GLY A 648 39.36 -19.79 -3.46
CA GLY A 648 40.37 -18.76 -3.17
C GLY A 648 39.95 -17.54 -2.36
N GLY A 649 40.39 -17.50 -1.09
CA GLY A 649 40.14 -16.39 -0.18
C GLY A 649 40.84 -15.07 -0.53
N GLY A 650 40.19 -13.99 -0.12
CA GLY A 650 40.73 -12.64 0.05
C GLY A 650 39.99 -11.97 1.19
N ALA A 651 40.69 -11.60 2.25
CA ALA A 651 40.14 -11.09 3.49
C ALA A 651 39.92 -9.57 3.44
N LEU A 652 38.76 -9.08 3.91
CA LEU A 652 38.47 -7.71 4.37
C LEU A 652 37.25 -7.76 5.36
N PRO A 653 37.01 -6.72 6.20
CA PRO A 653 37.02 -6.88 7.66
C PRO A 653 35.66 -7.08 8.33
N ALA A 654 35.69 -7.77 9.46
CA ALA A 654 34.59 -7.92 10.40
C ALA A 654 34.52 -6.73 11.37
N MET A 655 33.56 -5.83 11.15
CA MET A 655 32.90 -4.97 12.15
C MET A 655 31.46 -4.89 11.63
N SER A 656 30.41 -5.41 12.27
CA SER A 656 29.83 -4.86 13.50
C SER A 656 28.79 -5.84 14.07
N LEU A 657 29.21 -6.88 14.80
CA LEU A 657 28.31 -7.89 15.40
C LEU A 657 28.24 -7.83 16.93
N TRP A 658 28.37 -6.63 17.54
CA TRP A 658 28.42 -6.52 19.01
C TRP A 658 27.49 -5.48 19.65
N LEU A 659 26.53 -4.88 18.93
CA LEU A 659 25.67 -3.85 19.53
C LEU A 659 24.15 -4.13 19.57
N LEU A 660 23.59 -5.01 18.75
CA LEU A 660 22.12 -5.25 18.79
C LEU A 660 21.62 -6.08 19.99
N THR A 661 22.44 -6.93 20.60
CA THR A 661 22.00 -7.74 21.77
C THR A 661 22.17 -7.04 23.12
N ALA A 662 22.88 -5.90 23.18
CA ALA A 662 23.23 -5.23 24.44
C ALA A 662 22.20 -4.19 24.91
N ALA A 663 21.34 -3.66 24.03
CA ALA A 663 20.37 -2.62 24.38
C ALA A 663 19.12 -3.17 25.10
N LEU A 664 18.65 -4.37 24.73
CA LEU A 664 17.47 -4.99 25.35
C LEU A 664 17.73 -5.59 26.76
N LEU A 665 18.98 -5.92 27.10
CA LEU A 665 19.33 -6.50 28.40
C LEU A 665 19.69 -5.48 29.49
N ARG A 666 19.99 -4.21 29.15
CA ARG A 666 20.30 -3.17 30.15
C ARG A 666 19.07 -2.48 30.76
N ALA A 667 17.89 -2.62 30.17
CA ALA A 667 16.64 -2.06 30.70
C ALA A 667 16.01 -2.86 31.85
N ARG A 668 16.37 -4.15 32.04
CA ARG A 668 15.83 -5.01 33.11
C ARG A 668 16.65 -5.05 34.43
N GLY A 669 17.78 -4.35 34.51
CA GLY A 669 18.76 -4.51 35.60
C GLY A 669 18.78 -3.46 36.73
N ARG A 670 17.96 -2.40 36.69
CA ARG A 670 18.04 -1.28 37.67
C ARG A 670 16.86 -1.15 38.65
N ARG A 671 16.30 -2.27 39.11
CA ARG A 671 15.42 -2.32 40.30
C ARG A 671 15.90 -3.36 41.30
N ALA A 672 17.08 -3.16 41.89
CA ALA A 672 17.43 -3.75 43.19
C ALA A 672 18.74 -3.12 43.71
N ARG A 673 18.65 -2.08 44.53
CA ARG A 673 19.55 -1.74 45.66
C ARG A 673 19.23 -0.33 46.16
N HIS A 674 18.41 -0.26 47.20
CA HIS A 674 18.56 0.67 48.33
C HIS A 674 17.59 0.22 49.44
N ARG A 675 18.12 -0.58 50.36
CA ARG A 675 17.84 -0.53 51.80
C ARG A 675 19.18 -0.38 52.48
#